data_AF-A0A5M5A1S2-F1
#
_entry.id   AF-A0A5M5A1S2-F1
#
_cell.length_a   1.000
_cell.length_b   1.000
_cell.length_c   1.000
_cell.angle_alpha   90.00
_cell.angle_beta   90.00
_cell.angle_gamma   90.00
#
_symmetry.space_group_name_H-M   'P 1'
#
loop_
_entity.id
_entity.type
_entity.pdbx_description
1 polymer ?
#
loop_
_entity_poly.entity_id
_entity_poly.type
_entity_poly.pdbx_seq_one_letter_code
_entity_poly.pdbx_strand_id
1 'polypeptide(L)'
;MKINLKRDRLTGILLVAMMFVGMNVSAQRIRVQGHITNPQGKSVPNVNVLNPVNDERIEMSDEDGRYSVLVEKNGSLKFTCVGYEDKTVKVAGKQILNVVLKDAVIELDEVTITSKVKDKVIPEPTDIEIKGNYFHLKTRVPVPKEMFNSHRRLVLQPSIYDVTLKKRLLMRPVVFDGDTYNTTQNRMYDYDMDKDPLHDYIRVKTTSSRKGDIIAYHDSIYIEYLQHDYRADVHLAMENYRNIIYRDSFSIARGTVNPLRFLEYKFSAFSLTDEKYLPKPVMQLRDTKGEVNLTFLVGKADLDDKNPQNQVELNRLNQELRGIETNPDASLKSFHITGVASPDGSYATNLRLAKLRTDKALERILAQLDPETRKLLEVKSDASVASWKEVAELLKKNSKPELAKEVEDLIKQYAATPYRLNGVLKSKPFYKELAATYLPKLRKVQYTYGYSIFRSLTDDEIRELYRKNPKELTRFEYYRMITTAKTPDEREKYCREALELYDNFTYAANELAVATIQKDTPDSRILEPFVSKSAPAELLSNQAIALLHEGKYTKADSVLTLVPEEAVSEDLQAIVQALAGYYNDAFEKVAATSPFNEVVMLLAMKKNQEAWDKISTIDVETAREYYIKAIAANRLEKIGDAIMSIEKALELDPSLLEVAKVDGDIIDLLPEEQKIK
;
A
#
# COMPACT_ATOMS: atom_id res chain seq x y z
N MET A 1 44.68 -99.89 13.56
CA MET A 1 44.93 -98.63 14.29
C MET A 1 43.71 -97.72 14.12
N LYS A 2 42.91 -97.55 15.18
CA LYS A 2 41.76 -96.63 15.20
C LYS A 2 42.29 -95.20 15.35
N ILE A 3 41.89 -94.29 14.47
CA ILE A 3 41.75 -92.87 14.81
C ILE A 3 40.36 -92.44 14.33
N ASN A 4 39.48 -92.28 15.31
CA ASN A 4 38.12 -91.77 15.19
C ASN A 4 38.18 -90.30 15.61
N LEU A 5 38.37 -89.39 14.66
CA LEU A 5 38.31 -87.94 14.83
C LEU A 5 38.11 -87.32 13.44
N LYS A 6 37.10 -86.54 13.09
CA LYS A 6 35.90 -86.04 13.78
C LYS A 6 34.99 -85.62 12.62
N ARG A 7 33.79 -86.19 12.53
CA ARG A 7 32.71 -85.63 11.68
C ARG A 7 32.34 -84.20 12.12
N ASP A 8 32.82 -83.78 13.29
CA ASP A 8 32.78 -82.43 13.87
C ASP A 8 33.73 -81.42 13.19
N ARG A 9 34.78 -81.85 12.48
CA ARG A 9 35.72 -80.92 11.82
C ARG A 9 35.17 -80.39 10.51
N LEU A 10 34.41 -81.19 9.76
CA LEU A 10 33.80 -80.75 8.50
C LEU A 10 32.54 -79.91 8.75
N THR A 11 31.75 -80.25 9.77
CA THR A 11 30.65 -79.39 10.26
C THR A 11 31.20 -78.11 10.90
N GLY A 12 32.33 -78.16 11.61
CA GLY A 12 33.01 -76.98 12.13
C GLY A 12 33.53 -76.03 11.06
N ILE A 13 34.10 -76.56 9.96
CA ILE A 13 34.57 -75.72 8.83
C ILE A 13 33.37 -75.13 8.05
N LEU A 14 32.27 -75.88 7.91
CA LEU A 14 31.04 -75.36 7.28
C LEU A 14 30.31 -74.33 8.17
N LEU A 15 30.34 -74.50 9.50
CA LEU A 15 29.81 -73.51 10.45
C LEU A 15 30.67 -72.25 10.53
N VAL A 16 31.99 -72.37 10.46
CA VAL A 16 32.92 -71.22 10.42
C VAL A 16 32.82 -70.49 9.08
N ALA A 17 32.60 -71.20 7.97
CA ALA A 17 32.32 -70.58 6.66
C ALA A 17 30.93 -69.91 6.59
N MET A 18 29.90 -70.46 7.25
CA MET A 18 28.59 -69.80 7.39
C MET A 18 28.59 -68.64 8.40
N MET A 19 29.49 -68.62 9.39
CA MET A 19 29.65 -67.49 10.33
C MET A 19 30.30 -66.24 9.68
N PHE A 20 30.94 -66.37 8.52
CA PHE A 20 31.49 -65.23 7.78
C PHE A 20 30.53 -64.56 6.79
N VAL A 21 29.30 -65.07 6.63
CA VAL A 21 28.28 -64.51 5.71
C VAL A 21 27.35 -63.47 6.40
N GLY A 22 27.65 -63.08 7.64
CA GLY A 22 26.74 -62.28 8.47
C GLY A 22 27.18 -60.84 8.79
N MET A 23 28.26 -60.31 8.23
CA MET A 23 28.60 -58.89 8.43
C MET A 23 27.77 -58.03 7.47
N ASN A 24 26.50 -57.82 7.82
CA ASN A 24 25.81 -56.62 7.38
C ASN A 24 26.58 -55.45 7.99
N VAL A 25 27.46 -54.84 7.20
CA VAL A 25 27.98 -53.51 7.48
C VAL A 25 26.77 -52.59 7.41
N SER A 26 26.07 -52.43 8.54
CA SER A 26 25.03 -51.42 8.67
C SER A 26 25.75 -50.08 8.57
N ALA A 27 25.75 -49.49 7.37
CA ALA A 27 26.22 -48.14 7.19
C ALA A 27 25.36 -47.22 8.06
N GLN A 28 25.90 -46.79 9.21
CA GLN A 28 25.20 -45.85 10.09
C GLN A 28 24.90 -44.60 9.28
N ARG A 29 23.62 -44.35 8.98
CA ARG A 29 23.19 -43.12 8.32
C ARG A 29 23.14 -42.01 9.36
N ILE A 30 23.74 -40.88 9.04
CA ILE A 30 23.75 -39.69 9.87
C ILE A 30 23.05 -38.56 9.12
N ARG A 31 22.39 -37.66 9.84
CA ARG A 31 21.87 -36.43 9.26
C ARG A 31 23.00 -35.43 9.14
N VAL A 32 23.22 -34.94 7.91
CA VAL A 32 24.24 -33.95 7.58
C VAL A 32 23.51 -32.69 7.13
N GLN A 33 23.89 -31.57 7.73
CA GLN A 33 23.36 -30.26 7.38
C GLN A 33 24.49 -29.37 6.88
N GLY A 34 24.17 -28.39 6.06
CA GLY A 34 25.19 -27.48 5.58
C GLY A 34 24.62 -26.30 4.82
N HIS A 35 25.50 -25.34 4.58
CA HIS A 35 25.25 -24.16 3.79
C HIS A 35 26.15 -24.17 2.56
N ILE A 36 25.57 -23.88 1.40
CA ILE A 36 26.23 -23.91 0.11
C ILE A 36 26.41 -22.48 -0.36
N THR A 37 27.66 -22.08 -0.61
CA THR A 37 28.01 -20.72 -1.03
C THR A 37 28.90 -20.75 -2.27
N ASN A 38 29.01 -19.61 -2.95
CA ASN A 38 30.03 -19.39 -3.96
C ASN A 38 31.36 -18.94 -3.30
N PRO A 39 32.46 -18.76 -4.05
CA PRO A 39 33.75 -18.34 -3.50
C PRO A 39 33.72 -16.94 -2.88
N GLN A 40 32.75 -16.11 -3.27
CA GLN A 40 32.51 -14.77 -2.73
C GLN A 40 31.65 -14.79 -1.45
N GLY A 41 31.28 -15.98 -0.95
CA GLY A 41 30.52 -16.16 0.29
C GLY A 41 29.01 -15.96 0.16
N LYS A 42 28.48 -15.74 -1.05
CA LYS A 42 27.04 -15.63 -1.31
C LYS A 42 26.38 -17.00 -1.37
N SER A 43 25.23 -17.15 -0.74
CA SER A 43 24.42 -18.38 -0.77
C SER A 43 24.04 -18.77 -2.19
N VAL A 44 24.13 -20.08 -2.48
CA VAL A 44 23.74 -20.66 -3.77
C VAL A 44 22.46 -21.48 -3.54
N PRO A 45 21.28 -20.98 -3.97
CA PRO A 45 20.02 -21.69 -3.79
C PRO A 45 19.82 -22.79 -4.84
N ASN A 46 18.87 -23.70 -4.60
CA ASN A 46 18.43 -24.74 -5.52
C ASN A 46 19.54 -25.70 -6.02
N VAL A 47 20.56 -25.93 -5.21
CA VAL A 47 21.63 -26.88 -5.50
C VAL A 47 21.10 -28.29 -5.30
N ASN A 48 21.23 -29.15 -6.30
CA ASN A 48 20.87 -30.56 -6.18
C ASN A 48 21.95 -31.29 -5.36
N VAL A 49 21.53 -32.02 -4.33
CA VAL A 49 22.37 -32.91 -3.52
C VAL A 49 22.09 -34.34 -3.97
N LEU A 50 23.05 -34.93 -4.68
CA LEU A 50 22.94 -36.22 -5.36
C LEU A 50 23.78 -37.31 -4.66
N ASN A 51 23.36 -38.56 -4.85
CA ASN A 51 24.21 -39.71 -4.60
C ASN A 51 25.23 -39.84 -5.76
N PRO A 52 26.54 -39.77 -5.48
CA PRO A 52 27.56 -39.76 -6.53
C PRO A 52 27.68 -41.08 -7.33
N VAL A 53 27.03 -42.16 -6.92
CA VAL A 53 27.14 -43.48 -7.59
C VAL A 53 26.08 -43.66 -8.68
N ASN A 54 24.85 -43.21 -8.44
CA ASN A 54 23.71 -43.40 -9.35
C ASN A 54 23.08 -42.07 -9.84
N ASP A 55 23.66 -40.92 -9.45
CA ASP A 55 23.17 -39.57 -9.73
C ASP A 55 21.71 -39.31 -9.31
N GLU A 56 21.18 -40.12 -8.39
CA GLU A 56 19.85 -39.95 -7.84
C GLU A 56 19.81 -38.74 -6.91
N ARG A 57 18.82 -37.86 -7.11
CA ARG A 57 18.64 -36.67 -6.27
C ARG A 57 18.09 -37.06 -4.92
N ILE A 58 18.86 -36.79 -3.87
CA ILE A 58 18.50 -37.09 -2.49
C ILE A 58 17.76 -35.91 -1.85
N GLU A 59 18.23 -34.69 -2.11
CA GLU A 59 17.71 -33.45 -1.52
C GLU A 59 18.02 -32.26 -2.45
N MET A 60 17.41 -31.11 -2.20
CA MET A 60 17.73 -29.84 -2.85
C MET A 60 17.89 -28.75 -1.79
N SER A 61 18.85 -27.84 -1.97
CA SER A 61 19.03 -26.74 -1.02
C SER A 61 17.90 -25.72 -1.13
N ASP A 62 17.54 -25.09 -0.01
CA ASP A 62 16.54 -24.02 0.06
C ASP A 62 17.04 -22.69 -0.55
N GLU A 63 16.20 -21.65 -0.45
CA GLU A 63 16.47 -20.31 -0.99
C GLU A 63 17.67 -19.61 -0.33
N ASP A 64 18.03 -20.03 0.89
CA ASP A 64 19.21 -19.55 1.61
C ASP A 64 20.43 -20.46 1.36
N GLY A 65 20.35 -21.43 0.44
CA GLY A 65 21.44 -22.37 0.13
C GLY A 65 21.71 -23.40 1.23
N ARG A 66 20.77 -23.63 2.15
CA ARG A 66 20.91 -24.62 3.22
C ARG A 66 20.30 -25.97 2.82
N TYR A 67 20.88 -27.05 3.32
CA TYR A 67 20.41 -28.41 3.04
C TYR A 67 20.51 -29.31 4.27
N SER A 68 19.73 -30.40 4.31
CA SER A 68 19.68 -31.37 5.40
C SER A 68 19.35 -32.77 4.87
N VAL A 69 20.35 -33.63 4.75
CA VAL A 69 20.23 -34.94 4.09
C VAL A 69 20.64 -36.10 5.01
N LEU A 70 20.00 -37.26 4.85
CA LEU A 70 20.40 -38.51 5.50
C LEU A 70 21.35 -39.28 4.58
N VAL A 71 22.61 -39.42 5.00
CA VAL A 71 23.67 -40.06 4.21
C VAL A 71 24.49 -40.99 5.09
N GLU A 72 25.12 -42.00 4.50
CA GLU A 72 26.02 -42.89 5.23
C GLU A 72 27.18 -42.12 5.87
N LYS A 73 27.54 -42.48 7.10
CA LYS A 73 28.59 -41.82 7.89
C LYS A 73 29.91 -41.66 7.13
N ASN A 74 30.26 -42.61 6.27
CA ASN A 74 31.47 -42.58 5.44
C ASN A 74 31.18 -42.38 3.95
N GLY A 75 29.96 -41.95 3.60
CA GLY A 75 29.53 -41.70 2.23
C GLY A 75 30.08 -40.40 1.64
N SER A 76 29.67 -40.11 0.42
CA SER A 76 29.96 -38.86 -0.28
C SER A 76 28.67 -38.26 -0.83
N LEU A 77 28.65 -36.95 -0.98
CA LEU A 77 27.54 -36.19 -1.59
C LEU A 77 28.09 -35.44 -2.80
N LYS A 78 27.36 -35.47 -3.92
CA LYS A 78 27.65 -34.69 -5.11
C LYS A 78 26.70 -33.50 -5.17
N PHE A 79 27.23 -32.31 -5.32
CA PHE A 79 26.48 -31.05 -5.37
C PHE A 79 26.53 -30.52 -6.80
N THR A 80 25.36 -30.32 -7.42
CA THR A 80 25.25 -29.85 -8.80
C THR A 80 24.28 -28.67 -8.89
N CYS A 81 24.69 -27.62 -9.60
CA CYS A 81 23.88 -26.42 -9.81
C CYS A 81 24.27 -25.78 -11.13
N VAL A 82 23.28 -25.30 -11.88
CA VAL A 82 23.53 -24.60 -13.15
C VAL A 82 24.39 -23.37 -12.87
N GLY A 83 25.48 -23.20 -13.62
CA GLY A 83 26.45 -22.11 -13.46
C GLY A 83 27.61 -22.40 -12.50
N TYR A 84 27.68 -23.59 -11.90
CA TYR A 84 28.72 -23.99 -10.95
C TYR A 84 29.33 -25.35 -11.31
N GLU A 85 30.61 -25.57 -10.98
CA GLU A 85 31.25 -26.87 -11.17
C GLU A 85 30.64 -27.92 -10.22
N ASP A 86 30.36 -29.12 -10.76
CA ASP A 86 29.96 -30.27 -9.96
C ASP A 86 31.01 -30.59 -8.90
N LYS A 87 30.60 -30.60 -7.63
CA LYS A 87 31.53 -30.85 -6.52
C LYS A 87 31.11 -32.07 -5.71
N THR A 88 31.97 -33.06 -5.64
CA THR A 88 31.76 -34.23 -4.77
C THR A 88 32.56 -34.08 -3.47
N VAL A 89 31.89 -34.21 -2.33
CA VAL A 89 32.48 -34.04 -1.00
C VAL A 89 32.22 -35.26 -0.12
N LYS A 90 33.26 -35.78 0.54
CA LYS A 90 33.14 -36.87 1.51
C LYS A 90 32.55 -36.37 2.82
N VAL A 91 31.58 -37.09 3.36
CA VAL A 91 30.90 -36.76 4.63
C VAL A 91 31.83 -36.98 5.82
N ALA A 92 32.60 -38.07 5.81
CA ALA A 92 33.61 -38.41 6.82
C ALA A 92 33.14 -38.23 8.29
N GLY A 93 31.89 -38.58 8.57
CA GLY A 93 31.27 -38.50 9.90
C GLY A 93 30.89 -37.11 10.39
N LYS A 94 31.05 -36.06 9.57
CA LYS A 94 30.71 -34.67 9.94
C LYS A 94 29.19 -34.46 9.89
N GLN A 95 28.63 -33.86 10.93
CA GLN A 95 27.20 -33.47 10.97
C GLN A 95 26.94 -32.11 10.29
N ILE A 96 27.98 -31.27 10.18
CA ILE A 96 27.93 -29.99 9.47
C ILE A 96 28.93 -30.03 8.31
N LEU A 97 28.45 -29.79 7.09
CA LEU A 97 29.24 -29.84 5.88
C LEU A 97 28.91 -28.64 4.98
N ASN A 98 29.60 -27.52 5.19
CA ASN A 98 29.47 -26.37 4.31
C ASN A 98 30.27 -26.59 3.02
N VAL A 99 29.69 -26.20 1.89
CA VAL A 99 30.25 -26.49 0.57
C VAL A 99 30.37 -25.20 -0.21
N VAL A 100 31.59 -24.86 -0.61
CA VAL A 100 31.83 -23.77 -1.56
C VAL A 100 31.82 -24.34 -2.97
N LEU A 101 30.82 -24.00 -3.78
CA LEU A 101 30.80 -24.29 -5.21
C LEU A 101 31.62 -23.23 -5.94
N LYS A 102 32.44 -23.63 -6.90
CA LYS A 102 33.15 -22.69 -7.76
C LYS A 102 32.27 -22.38 -8.96
N ASP A 103 32.26 -21.12 -9.38
CA ASP A 103 31.62 -20.74 -10.63
C ASP A 103 32.19 -21.64 -11.74
N ALA A 104 31.31 -22.31 -12.47
CA ALA A 104 31.74 -22.98 -13.69
C ALA A 104 32.08 -21.85 -14.64
N VAL A 105 33.37 -21.68 -14.93
CA VAL A 105 33.80 -20.96 -16.12
C VAL A 105 33.38 -21.84 -17.29
N ILE A 106 32.12 -21.72 -17.69
CA ILE A 106 31.73 -22.03 -19.05
C ILE A 106 32.28 -20.86 -19.85
N GLU A 107 33.58 -20.90 -20.13
CA GLU A 107 34.00 -20.52 -21.46
C GLU A 107 33.21 -21.46 -22.36
N LEU A 108 32.11 -20.93 -22.92
CA LEU A 108 31.74 -21.41 -24.22
C LEU A 108 32.99 -21.13 -25.03
N ASP A 109 33.76 -22.19 -25.31
CA ASP A 109 34.56 -22.20 -26.51
C ASP A 109 33.61 -21.64 -27.58
N GLU A 110 33.89 -20.42 -28.04
CA GLU A 110 33.44 -20.01 -29.35
C GLU A 110 34.06 -21.06 -30.25
N VAL A 111 33.29 -22.11 -30.53
CA VAL A 111 33.78 -23.15 -31.39
C VAL A 111 33.84 -22.48 -32.73
N THR A 112 35.03 -22.04 -33.12
CA THR A 112 35.39 -21.86 -34.52
C THR A 112 35.36 -23.27 -35.12
N ILE A 113 34.14 -23.77 -35.34
CA ILE A 113 33.91 -24.94 -36.15
C ILE A 113 34.21 -24.47 -37.58
N THR A 114 35.48 -24.55 -37.97
CA THR A 114 35.82 -24.97 -39.32
C THR A 114 35.43 -26.44 -39.45
N SER A 115 34.13 -26.68 -39.47
CA SER A 115 33.54 -27.86 -40.08
C SER A 115 32.32 -27.40 -40.84
N LYS A 116 32.38 -27.63 -42.16
CA LYS A 116 31.25 -27.48 -43.07
C LYS A 116 30.15 -28.45 -42.65
N VAL A 117 29.28 -28.05 -41.71
CA VAL A 117 27.98 -28.70 -41.51
C VAL A 117 26.94 -27.68 -41.95
N LYS A 118 26.30 -27.96 -43.09
CA LYS A 118 25.36 -27.05 -43.76
C LYS A 118 24.00 -26.90 -43.05
N ASP A 119 23.74 -27.67 -41.99
CA ASP A 119 22.38 -27.90 -41.48
C ASP A 119 22.26 -27.65 -39.96
N LYS A 120 22.38 -26.39 -39.50
CA LYS A 120 22.02 -25.97 -38.13
C LYS A 120 20.65 -25.30 -38.09
N VAL A 121 19.96 -25.42 -36.96
CA VAL A 121 18.68 -24.72 -36.70
C VAL A 121 19.00 -23.43 -35.97
N ILE A 122 19.16 -22.32 -36.71
CA ILE A 122 19.48 -21.01 -36.12
C ILE A 122 18.24 -20.12 -36.24
N PRO A 123 17.59 -19.74 -35.12
CA PRO A 123 16.54 -18.73 -35.13
C PRO A 123 16.99 -17.42 -35.76
N GLU A 124 16.11 -16.78 -36.53
CA GLU A 124 16.35 -15.42 -37.04
C GLU A 124 16.37 -14.43 -35.85
N PRO A 125 17.38 -13.53 -35.77
CA PRO A 125 17.35 -12.42 -34.82
C PRO A 125 16.08 -11.59 -34.95
N THR A 126 15.66 -10.97 -33.85
CA THR A 126 14.44 -10.17 -33.79
C THR A 126 14.55 -9.10 -32.71
N ASP A 127 13.51 -8.29 -32.59
CA ASP A 127 13.39 -7.24 -31.60
C ASP A 127 12.41 -7.65 -30.49
N ILE A 128 12.62 -7.09 -29.30
CA ILE A 128 11.64 -7.15 -28.21
C ILE A 128 10.77 -5.90 -28.31
N GLU A 129 9.65 -5.99 -29.05
CA GLU A 129 8.73 -4.86 -29.24
C GLU A 129 7.84 -4.67 -28.02
N ILE A 130 7.70 -3.43 -27.55
CA ILE A 130 6.78 -3.08 -26.47
C ILE A 130 5.48 -2.50 -27.04
N LYS A 131 4.34 -3.02 -26.57
CA LYS A 131 3.02 -2.39 -26.74
C LYS A 131 2.27 -2.42 -25.42
N GLY A 132 1.98 -1.25 -24.85
CA GLY A 132 1.46 -1.19 -23.50
C GLY A 132 2.46 -1.80 -22.51
N ASN A 133 2.02 -2.84 -21.82
CA ASN A 133 2.85 -3.62 -20.89
C ASN A 133 3.19 -5.02 -21.44
N TYR A 134 3.05 -5.22 -22.74
CA TYR A 134 3.31 -6.52 -23.37
C TYR A 134 4.55 -6.47 -24.23
N PHE A 135 5.43 -7.44 -24.03
CA PHE A 135 6.53 -7.71 -24.95
C PHE A 135 6.02 -8.64 -26.05
N HIS A 136 6.18 -8.22 -27.29
CA HIS A 136 5.85 -9.00 -28.46
C HIS A 136 7.13 -9.55 -29.06
N LEU A 137 7.19 -10.88 -29.14
CA LEU A 137 8.31 -11.58 -29.76
C LEU A 137 7.85 -12.21 -31.06
N LYS A 138 8.55 -11.94 -32.16
CA LYS A 138 8.25 -12.49 -33.48
C LYS A 138 9.53 -12.97 -34.15
N THR A 139 9.71 -14.29 -34.26
CA THR A 139 10.90 -14.87 -34.90
C THR A 139 10.51 -16.03 -35.81
N ARG A 140 11.41 -16.40 -36.72
CA ARG A 140 11.27 -17.57 -37.57
C ARG A 140 12.45 -18.49 -37.32
N VAL A 141 12.17 -19.77 -37.18
CA VAL A 141 13.18 -20.79 -36.93
C VAL A 141 13.21 -21.75 -38.12
N PRO A 142 14.17 -21.59 -39.04
CA PRO A 142 14.35 -22.51 -40.16
C PRO A 142 14.87 -23.86 -39.65
N VAL A 143 14.16 -24.94 -40.00
CA VAL A 143 14.51 -26.31 -39.64
C VAL A 143 14.92 -27.07 -40.91
N PRO A 144 16.21 -27.46 -41.04
CA PRO A 144 16.66 -28.27 -42.18
C PRO A 144 15.89 -29.58 -42.27
N LYS A 145 15.63 -30.05 -43.51
CA LYS A 145 14.82 -31.26 -43.75
C LYS A 145 15.47 -32.52 -43.17
N GLU A 146 16.79 -32.53 -43.07
CA GLU A 146 17.60 -33.63 -42.53
C GLU A 146 17.43 -33.76 -41.01
N MET A 147 17.03 -32.67 -40.36
CA MET A 147 16.91 -32.57 -38.91
C MET A 147 15.54 -33.06 -38.42
N PHE A 148 14.42 -32.71 -39.03
CA PHE A 148 13.10 -33.14 -38.52
C PHE A 148 12.45 -34.23 -39.39
N ASN A 149 11.98 -35.32 -38.78
CA ASN A 149 11.31 -36.42 -39.47
C ASN A 149 10.20 -37.07 -38.62
N SER A 150 9.50 -38.05 -39.18
CA SER A 150 8.36 -38.75 -38.55
C SER A 150 8.60 -39.33 -37.16
N HIS A 151 9.86 -39.61 -36.80
CA HIS A 151 10.25 -40.27 -35.55
C HIS A 151 10.83 -39.29 -34.52
N ARG A 152 10.68 -37.99 -34.74
CA ARG A 152 11.27 -36.95 -33.89
C ARG A 152 10.22 -36.03 -33.30
N ARG A 153 10.49 -35.55 -32.10
CA ARG A 153 9.85 -34.39 -31.49
C ARG A 153 10.82 -33.21 -31.55
N LEU A 154 10.30 -32.03 -31.86
CA LEU A 154 10.99 -30.76 -31.74
C LEU A 154 10.29 -29.94 -30.66
N VAL A 155 11.06 -29.44 -29.70
CA VAL A 155 10.61 -28.53 -28.65
C VAL A 155 11.40 -27.23 -28.79
N LEU A 156 10.68 -26.12 -28.91
CA LEU A 156 11.22 -24.78 -28.97
C LEU A 156 10.59 -24.00 -27.82
N GLN A 157 11.42 -23.56 -26.87
CA GLN A 157 11.00 -22.84 -25.67
C GLN A 157 11.62 -21.45 -25.67
N PRO A 158 10.87 -20.42 -26.10
CA PRO A 158 11.29 -19.04 -25.96
C PRO A 158 11.15 -18.58 -24.51
N SER A 159 11.99 -17.63 -24.12
CA SER A 159 11.94 -17.00 -22.82
C SER A 159 12.45 -15.57 -22.88
N ILE A 160 11.90 -14.73 -22.02
CA ILE A 160 12.41 -13.39 -21.73
C ILE A 160 13.25 -13.49 -20.46
N TYR A 161 14.50 -13.07 -20.53
CA TYR A 161 15.39 -12.99 -19.38
C TYR A 161 15.52 -11.52 -18.96
N ASP A 162 15.03 -11.22 -17.76
CA ASP A 162 15.27 -9.95 -17.07
C ASP A 162 16.69 -10.00 -16.50
N VAL A 163 17.59 -9.25 -17.12
CA VAL A 163 19.01 -9.20 -16.75
C VAL A 163 19.17 -8.46 -15.40
N THR A 164 18.35 -7.45 -15.15
CA THR A 164 18.34 -6.64 -13.94
C THR A 164 17.99 -7.49 -12.71
N LEU A 165 16.90 -8.25 -12.77
CA LEU A 165 16.43 -9.12 -11.68
C LEU A 165 17.05 -10.53 -11.71
N LYS A 166 17.76 -10.89 -12.79
CA LYS A 166 18.27 -12.24 -13.05
C LYS A 166 17.15 -13.30 -13.02
N LYS A 167 16.00 -12.94 -13.61
CA LYS A 167 14.79 -13.77 -13.61
C LYS A 167 14.41 -14.13 -15.04
N ARG A 168 14.07 -15.40 -15.28
CA ARG A 168 13.56 -15.87 -16.57
C ARG A 168 12.05 -16.02 -16.54
N LEU A 169 11.39 -15.52 -17.57
CA LEU A 169 9.98 -15.70 -17.85
C LEU A 169 9.84 -16.61 -19.08
N LEU A 170 9.18 -17.75 -18.91
CA LEU A 170 8.93 -18.68 -20.01
C LEU A 170 7.74 -18.20 -20.84
N MET A 171 7.89 -18.17 -22.16
CA MET A 171 6.78 -17.94 -23.09
C MET A 171 6.15 -19.26 -23.51
N ARG A 172 5.10 -19.22 -24.33
CA ARG A 172 4.44 -20.45 -24.79
C ARG A 172 5.41 -21.29 -25.65
N PRO A 173 5.65 -22.57 -25.34
CA PRO A 173 6.51 -23.40 -26.18
C PRO A 173 5.83 -23.77 -27.51
N VAL A 174 6.65 -24.08 -28.51
CA VAL A 174 6.22 -24.71 -29.75
C VAL A 174 6.73 -26.15 -29.75
N VAL A 175 5.79 -27.10 -29.85
CA VAL A 175 6.09 -28.52 -29.85
C VAL A 175 5.57 -29.14 -31.15
N PHE A 176 6.47 -29.75 -31.92
CA PHE A 176 6.12 -30.49 -33.12
C PHE A 176 6.49 -31.95 -32.96
N ASP A 177 5.51 -32.82 -33.13
CA ASP A 177 5.73 -34.26 -33.19
C ASP A 177 5.63 -34.76 -34.62
N GLY A 178 6.59 -35.58 -35.03
CA GLY A 178 6.41 -36.43 -36.19
C GLY A 178 5.26 -37.43 -35.94
N ASP A 179 4.55 -37.82 -37.00
CA ASP A 179 3.40 -38.72 -36.93
C ASP A 179 3.66 -40.04 -36.16
N THR A 180 4.82 -40.65 -36.41
CA THR A 180 5.25 -41.92 -35.81
C THR A 180 5.69 -41.72 -34.37
N TYR A 181 6.31 -40.58 -34.07
CA TYR A 181 6.55 -40.14 -32.69
C TYR A 181 5.22 -40.00 -31.96
N ASN A 182 4.34 -39.10 -32.36
CA ASN A 182 3.07 -38.90 -31.66
C ASN A 182 2.27 -40.21 -31.44
N THR A 183 2.21 -41.08 -32.46
CA THR A 183 1.55 -42.40 -32.34
C THR A 183 2.20 -43.30 -31.29
N THR A 184 3.53 -43.34 -31.25
CA THR A 184 4.28 -44.15 -30.28
C THR A 184 4.12 -43.58 -28.87
N GLN A 185 4.16 -42.25 -28.72
CA GLN A 185 3.96 -41.55 -27.44
C GLN A 185 2.59 -41.86 -26.86
N ASN A 186 1.55 -41.77 -27.70
CA ASN A 186 0.18 -42.06 -27.31
C ASN A 186 0.00 -43.51 -26.83
N ARG A 187 0.66 -44.48 -27.49
CA ARG A 187 0.69 -45.87 -27.02
C ARG A 187 1.46 -46.05 -25.72
N MET A 188 2.58 -45.35 -25.55
CA MET A 188 3.39 -45.44 -24.32
C MET A 188 2.67 -44.87 -23.10
N TYR A 189 1.77 -43.92 -23.28
CA TYR A 189 0.94 -43.36 -22.22
C TYR A 189 -0.42 -44.06 -22.04
N ASP A 190 -0.61 -45.24 -22.62
CA ASP A 190 -1.88 -45.99 -22.57
C ASP A 190 -3.07 -45.19 -23.12
N TYR A 191 -2.84 -44.41 -24.18
CA TYR A 191 -3.81 -43.52 -24.83
C TYR A 191 -4.29 -42.35 -23.97
N ASP A 192 -3.58 -42.05 -22.88
CA ASP A 192 -3.82 -40.92 -21.99
C ASP A 192 -2.69 -39.89 -22.12
N MET A 193 -2.83 -39.02 -23.12
CA MET A 193 -1.80 -38.04 -23.45
C MET A 193 -1.65 -36.92 -22.42
N ASP A 194 -2.58 -36.76 -21.48
CA ASP A 194 -2.48 -35.77 -20.39
C ASP A 194 -1.27 -36.05 -19.46
N LYS A 195 -0.73 -37.28 -19.52
CA LYS A 195 0.53 -37.65 -18.87
C LYS A 195 1.77 -37.00 -19.51
N ASP A 196 1.68 -36.53 -20.75
CA ASP A 196 2.75 -35.77 -21.41
C ASP A 196 2.67 -34.31 -20.97
N PRO A 197 3.69 -33.76 -20.26
CA PRO A 197 3.66 -32.37 -19.79
C PRO A 197 3.62 -31.34 -20.93
N LEU A 198 3.88 -31.77 -22.18
CA LEU A 198 3.84 -30.92 -23.36
C LEU A 198 2.55 -31.08 -24.18
N HIS A 199 1.61 -31.93 -23.75
CA HIS A 199 0.44 -32.34 -24.54
C HIS A 199 -0.31 -31.17 -25.18
N ASP A 200 -0.63 -30.15 -24.39
CA ASP A 200 -1.39 -28.96 -24.80
C ASP A 200 -0.72 -28.13 -25.91
N TYR A 201 0.57 -28.38 -26.17
CA TYR A 201 1.38 -27.64 -27.14
C TYR A 201 1.72 -28.47 -28.39
N ILE A 202 1.43 -29.78 -28.39
CA ILE A 202 1.82 -30.68 -29.47
C ILE A 202 1.05 -30.36 -30.76
N ARG A 203 1.79 -30.16 -31.84
CA ARG A 203 1.28 -30.13 -33.20
C ARG A 203 1.86 -31.30 -33.99
N VAL A 204 1.01 -32.21 -34.45
CA VAL A 204 1.46 -33.37 -35.22
C VAL A 204 1.71 -32.97 -36.68
N LYS A 205 2.95 -33.13 -37.13
CA LYS A 205 3.35 -32.90 -38.51
C LYS A 205 3.25 -34.21 -39.29
N THR A 206 2.26 -34.29 -40.17
CA THR A 206 2.00 -35.45 -41.04
C THR A 206 2.64 -35.35 -42.42
N THR A 207 3.17 -34.18 -42.79
CA THR A 207 3.80 -33.94 -44.09
C THR A 207 5.33 -34.08 -44.00
N SER A 208 5.89 -35.03 -44.72
CA SER A 208 7.34 -35.03 -45.02
C SER A 208 7.60 -33.99 -46.11
N SER A 209 7.91 -32.75 -45.73
CA SER A 209 8.30 -31.75 -46.71
C SER A 209 9.61 -32.18 -47.39
N ARG A 210 9.64 -32.21 -48.74
CA ARG A 210 10.89 -32.39 -49.50
C ARG A 210 11.84 -31.18 -49.35
N LYS A 211 11.37 -30.09 -48.75
CA LYS A 211 12.07 -28.83 -48.46
C LYS A 211 12.20 -28.66 -46.93
N GLY A 212 13.15 -27.87 -46.45
CA GLY A 212 13.20 -27.49 -45.01
C GLY A 212 11.89 -26.86 -44.55
N ASP A 213 11.65 -26.88 -43.24
CA ASP A 213 10.47 -26.30 -42.61
C ASP A 213 10.82 -24.94 -41.99
N ILE A 214 9.83 -24.07 -41.76
CA ILE A 214 10.03 -22.79 -41.07
C ILE A 214 8.99 -22.67 -39.97
N ILE A 215 9.47 -22.64 -38.73
CA ILE A 215 8.61 -22.43 -37.57
C ILE A 215 8.47 -20.92 -37.37
N ALA A 216 7.31 -20.38 -37.68
CA ALA A 216 6.98 -19.01 -37.32
C ALA A 216 6.50 -18.97 -35.85
N TYR A 217 7.17 -18.15 -35.03
CA TYR A 217 6.79 -17.90 -33.65
C TYR A 217 6.27 -16.46 -33.52
N HIS A 218 5.10 -16.32 -32.89
CA HIS A 218 4.54 -15.04 -32.51
C HIS A 218 3.77 -15.22 -31.20
N ASP A 219 4.22 -14.54 -30.15
CA ASP A 219 3.58 -14.57 -28.83
C ASP A 219 3.85 -13.26 -28.10
N SER A 220 3.12 -13.03 -27.02
CA SER A 220 3.33 -11.89 -26.15
C SER A 220 3.22 -12.24 -24.68
N ILE A 221 3.99 -11.54 -23.85
CA ILE A 221 3.99 -11.74 -22.40
C ILE A 221 3.92 -10.39 -21.67
N TYR A 222 3.16 -10.36 -20.58
CA TYR A 222 3.03 -9.17 -19.73
C TYR A 222 4.31 -8.95 -18.92
N ILE A 223 4.73 -7.69 -18.81
CA ILE A 223 5.93 -7.26 -18.10
C ILE A 223 5.59 -6.11 -17.15
N GLU A 224 6.01 -6.26 -15.89
CA GLU A 224 5.76 -5.26 -14.85
C GLU A 224 6.75 -4.08 -14.95
N TYR A 225 8.03 -4.34 -15.26
CA TYR A 225 9.11 -3.34 -15.19
C TYR A 225 9.71 -3.05 -16.57
N LEU A 226 9.09 -2.14 -17.34
CA LEU A 226 9.49 -1.87 -18.73
C LEU A 226 10.89 -1.26 -18.89
N GLN A 227 11.46 -0.70 -17.83
CA GLN A 227 12.76 -0.03 -17.79
C GLN A 227 13.95 -0.96 -17.52
N HIS A 228 13.72 -2.24 -17.21
CA HIS A 228 14.81 -3.19 -16.98
C HIS A 228 15.53 -3.56 -18.28
N ASP A 229 16.72 -4.16 -18.14
CA ASP A 229 17.43 -4.77 -19.26
C ASP A 229 16.85 -6.17 -19.53
N TYR A 230 16.52 -6.43 -20.78
CA TYR A 230 15.91 -7.68 -21.22
C TYR A 230 16.63 -8.29 -22.41
N ARG A 231 16.65 -9.62 -22.40
CA ARG A 231 17.13 -10.45 -23.51
C ARG A 231 16.12 -11.53 -23.83
N ALA A 232 15.92 -11.81 -25.12
CA ALA A 232 15.10 -12.92 -25.55
C ALA A 232 16.00 -14.12 -25.90
N ASP A 233 15.75 -15.24 -25.24
CA ASP A 233 16.46 -16.49 -25.45
C ASP A 233 15.51 -17.55 -26.03
N VAL A 234 16.01 -18.38 -26.94
CA VAL A 234 15.29 -19.56 -27.45
C VAL A 234 16.11 -20.80 -27.12
N HIS A 235 15.50 -21.71 -26.35
CA HIS A 235 16.03 -23.04 -26.12
C HIS A 235 15.38 -24.01 -27.12
N LEU A 236 16.20 -24.73 -27.87
CA LEU A 236 15.72 -25.72 -28.82
C LEU A 236 16.21 -27.11 -28.44
N ALA A 237 15.32 -28.08 -28.48
CA ALA A 237 15.62 -29.49 -28.33
C ALA A 237 14.93 -30.30 -29.43
N MET A 238 15.60 -31.32 -29.92
CA MET A 238 15.05 -32.28 -30.85
C MET A 238 15.42 -33.67 -30.39
N GLU A 239 14.44 -34.54 -30.28
CA GLU A 239 14.59 -35.83 -29.63
C GLU A 239 13.89 -36.95 -30.39
N ASN A 240 14.34 -38.18 -30.13
CA ASN A 240 13.58 -39.38 -30.37
C ASN A 240 13.40 -40.12 -29.03
N TYR A 241 12.74 -41.27 -29.05
CA TYR A 241 12.50 -42.10 -27.86
C TYR A 241 13.72 -42.54 -27.06
N ARG A 242 14.91 -42.49 -27.67
CA ARG A 242 16.13 -43.03 -27.06
C ARG A 242 17.10 -41.94 -26.64
N ASN A 243 17.13 -40.83 -27.38
CA ASN A 243 18.15 -39.80 -27.22
C ASN A 243 17.63 -38.40 -27.61
N ILE A 244 18.22 -37.39 -26.99
CA ILE A 244 18.19 -36.02 -27.48
C ILE A 244 19.22 -35.92 -28.61
N ILE A 245 18.74 -35.65 -29.82
CA ILE A 245 19.52 -35.66 -31.07
C ILE A 245 20.20 -34.31 -31.28
N TYR A 246 19.52 -33.24 -30.90
CA TYR A 246 20.02 -31.88 -31.01
C TYR A 246 19.49 -31.06 -29.84
N ARG A 247 20.35 -30.22 -29.26
CA ARG A 247 19.99 -29.26 -28.24
C ARG A 247 20.88 -28.04 -28.39
N ASP A 248 20.28 -26.86 -28.37
CA ASP A 248 21.01 -25.61 -28.52
C ASP A 248 20.25 -24.46 -27.85
N SER A 249 20.91 -23.33 -27.65
CA SER A 249 20.36 -22.13 -27.02
C SER A 249 20.85 -20.88 -27.72
N PHE A 250 19.93 -20.01 -28.08
CA PHE A 250 20.21 -18.81 -28.87
C PHE A 250 19.71 -17.57 -28.15
N SER A 251 20.53 -16.54 -28.05
CA SER A 251 20.06 -15.18 -27.77
C SER A 251 19.61 -14.58 -29.09
N ILE A 252 18.33 -14.24 -29.21
CA ILE A 252 17.73 -13.78 -30.47
C ILE A 252 17.42 -12.28 -30.48
N ALA A 253 17.38 -11.65 -29.31
CA ALA A 253 17.16 -10.21 -29.16
C ALA A 253 17.81 -9.72 -27.86
N ARG A 254 18.32 -8.48 -27.84
CA ARG A 254 18.81 -7.79 -26.64
C ARG A 254 18.29 -6.35 -26.65
N GLY A 255 17.88 -5.87 -25.49
CA GLY A 255 17.24 -4.56 -25.37
C GLY A 255 15.79 -4.57 -25.86
N THR A 256 15.08 -3.51 -25.52
CA THR A 256 13.67 -3.33 -25.86
C THR A 256 13.49 -2.19 -26.86
N VAL A 257 12.61 -2.39 -27.83
CA VAL A 257 12.24 -1.37 -28.82
C VAL A 257 11.01 -0.64 -28.30
N ASN A 258 11.21 0.58 -27.79
CA ASN A 258 10.14 1.40 -27.23
C ASN A 258 10.42 2.91 -27.38
N PRO A 259 10.09 3.52 -28.53
CA PRO A 259 10.21 4.96 -28.73
C PRO A 259 9.37 5.79 -27.76
N LEU A 260 8.22 5.26 -27.29
CA LEU A 260 7.29 5.98 -26.42
C LEU A 260 7.87 6.28 -25.03
N ARG A 261 9.03 5.70 -24.66
CA ARG A 261 9.76 6.10 -23.45
C ARG A 261 10.14 7.59 -23.44
N PHE A 262 10.18 8.22 -24.61
CA PHE A 262 10.47 9.63 -24.80
C PHE A 262 9.23 10.50 -25.00
N LEU A 263 8.02 9.92 -24.95
CA LEU A 263 6.79 10.69 -25.11
C LEU A 263 6.68 11.74 -24.01
N GLU A 264 6.47 13.00 -24.39
CA GLU A 264 6.42 14.12 -23.47
C GLU A 264 4.97 14.44 -23.08
N TYR A 265 4.69 14.39 -21.77
CA TYR A 265 3.39 14.75 -21.23
C TYR A 265 3.52 15.22 -19.79
N LYS A 266 2.57 16.06 -19.36
CA LYS A 266 2.43 16.48 -17.97
C LYS A 266 0.96 16.74 -17.67
N PHE A 267 0.46 16.10 -16.62
CA PHE A 267 -0.92 16.28 -16.18
C PHE A 267 -0.96 17.04 -14.86
N SER A 268 -1.99 17.88 -14.71
CA SER A 268 -2.37 18.41 -13.42
C SER A 268 -3.27 17.41 -12.70
N ALA A 269 -3.20 17.38 -11.38
CA ALA A 269 -4.10 16.57 -10.58
C ALA A 269 -5.51 17.19 -10.54
N PHE A 270 -6.52 16.34 -10.38
CA PHE A 270 -7.93 16.73 -10.36
C PHE A 270 -8.50 16.67 -8.94
N SER A 271 -8.92 17.80 -8.38
CA SER A 271 -9.57 17.84 -7.06
C SER A 271 -11.05 17.49 -7.16
N LEU A 272 -11.58 16.83 -6.13
CA LEU A 272 -13.02 16.51 -6.07
C LEU A 272 -13.84 17.78 -5.81
N THR A 273 -14.77 18.06 -6.70
CA THR A 273 -15.66 19.23 -6.60
C THR A 273 -17.12 18.88 -6.30
N ASP A 274 -17.51 17.64 -6.55
CA ASP A 274 -18.90 17.19 -6.37
C ASP A 274 -19.25 16.99 -4.88
N GLU A 275 -20.28 17.71 -4.43
CA GLU A 275 -20.80 17.68 -3.06
C GLU A 275 -21.23 16.28 -2.61
N LYS A 276 -21.57 15.36 -3.52
CA LYS A 276 -21.98 13.99 -3.16
C LYS A 276 -20.87 13.20 -2.45
N TYR A 277 -19.62 13.52 -2.73
CA TYR A 277 -18.44 12.84 -2.16
C TYR A 277 -17.85 13.57 -0.96
N LEU A 278 -18.40 14.73 -0.60
CA LEU A 278 -17.97 15.50 0.55
C LEU A 278 -18.65 14.97 1.83
N PRO A 279 -17.90 14.75 2.92
CA PRO A 279 -18.50 14.41 4.19
C PRO A 279 -19.48 15.49 4.63
N LYS A 280 -20.60 15.08 5.22
CA LYS A 280 -21.58 15.99 5.81
C LYS A 280 -21.28 16.19 7.30
N PRO A 281 -21.58 17.37 7.87
CA PRO A 281 -21.42 17.60 9.30
C PRO A 281 -22.25 16.58 10.08
N VAL A 282 -21.58 15.82 10.94
CA VAL A 282 -22.26 14.94 11.89
C VAL A 282 -22.63 15.79 13.10
N MET A 283 -23.92 15.91 13.38
CA MET A 283 -24.39 16.68 14.52
C MET A 283 -23.97 15.98 15.81
N GLN A 284 -23.09 16.61 16.59
CA GLN A 284 -22.63 16.09 17.87
C GLN A 284 -23.43 16.70 19.01
N LEU A 285 -23.87 15.86 19.95
CA LEU A 285 -24.56 16.29 21.17
C LEU A 285 -23.53 16.87 22.16
N ARG A 286 -23.69 18.13 22.55
CA ARG A 286 -22.86 18.73 23.61
C ARG A 286 -23.66 19.24 24.79
N ASP A 287 -23.33 18.73 25.97
CA ASP A 287 -23.85 19.20 27.24
C ASP A 287 -23.05 20.41 27.74
N THR A 288 -23.72 21.55 27.89
CA THR A 288 -23.12 22.76 28.48
C THR A 288 -23.86 23.14 29.77
N LYS A 289 -23.14 23.75 30.73
CA LYS A 289 -23.67 24.16 32.04
C LYS A 289 -23.58 25.67 32.24
N GLY A 290 -24.63 26.28 32.78
CA GLY A 290 -24.63 27.68 33.25
C GLY A 290 -24.87 27.77 34.77
N GLU A 291 -24.35 28.83 35.43
CA GLU A 291 -24.56 29.12 36.86
C GLU A 291 -24.90 30.61 37.05
N VAL A 292 -25.91 30.92 37.87
CA VAL A 292 -26.29 32.30 38.22
C VAL A 292 -26.85 32.37 39.66
N ASN A 293 -26.80 33.56 40.28
CA ASN A 293 -27.20 33.81 41.66
C ASN A 293 -28.34 34.88 41.76
N LEU A 294 -29.44 34.58 42.48
CA LEU A 294 -30.59 35.50 42.71
C LEU A 294 -30.78 35.81 44.22
N THR A 295 -31.24 37.02 44.59
CA THR A 295 -31.44 37.49 46.00
C THR A 295 -32.91 37.69 46.41
N PHE A 296 -33.28 37.56 47.70
CA PHE A 296 -34.69 37.58 48.19
C PHE A 296 -34.99 38.60 49.30
N LEU A 297 -36.27 39.01 49.40
CA LEU A 297 -36.80 39.87 50.46
C LEU A 297 -36.78 39.21 51.86
N VAL A 298 -36.72 40.05 52.90
CA VAL A 298 -36.68 39.64 54.32
C VAL A 298 -37.97 38.91 54.73
N GLY A 299 -37.84 37.71 55.29
CA GLY A 299 -38.96 36.96 55.90
C GLY A 299 -40.06 36.47 54.96
N LYS A 300 -39.94 36.78 53.65
CA LYS A 300 -40.89 36.36 52.62
C LYS A 300 -40.22 35.42 51.62
N ALA A 301 -41.07 34.62 50.98
CA ALA A 301 -40.65 33.74 49.89
C ALA A 301 -40.65 34.47 48.54
N ASP A 302 -41.16 35.71 48.49
CA ASP A 302 -41.24 36.51 47.27
C ASP A 302 -39.84 37.00 46.84
N LEU A 303 -39.59 36.92 45.54
CA LEU A 303 -38.44 37.57 44.90
C LEU A 303 -38.53 39.08 45.13
N ASP A 304 -37.38 39.73 45.32
CA ASP A 304 -37.35 41.19 45.41
C ASP A 304 -37.46 41.79 44.00
N ASP A 305 -38.70 41.97 43.53
CA ASP A 305 -38.99 42.60 42.24
C ASP A 305 -38.56 44.08 42.19
N LYS A 306 -38.26 44.70 43.35
CA LYS A 306 -37.77 46.07 43.44
C LYS A 306 -36.24 46.15 43.42
N ASN A 307 -35.54 45.03 43.46
CA ASN A 307 -34.08 44.98 43.35
C ASN A 307 -33.68 44.95 41.86
N PRO A 308 -33.03 46.01 41.34
CA PRO A 308 -32.61 46.07 39.94
C PRO A 308 -31.71 44.90 39.52
N GLN A 309 -30.93 44.36 40.47
CA GLN A 309 -29.98 43.29 40.21
C GLN A 309 -30.66 41.94 39.98
N ASN A 310 -31.76 41.64 40.69
CA ASN A 310 -32.59 40.47 40.42
C ASN A 310 -33.23 40.53 39.04
N GLN A 311 -33.68 41.72 38.63
CA GLN A 311 -34.35 41.89 37.35
C GLN A 311 -33.38 41.74 36.18
N VAL A 312 -32.14 42.22 36.32
CA VAL A 312 -31.07 42.00 35.33
C VAL A 312 -30.74 40.51 35.20
N GLU A 313 -30.51 39.80 36.30
CA GLU A 313 -30.17 38.36 36.27
C GLU A 313 -31.34 37.50 35.75
N LEU A 314 -32.58 37.81 36.14
CA LEU A 314 -33.77 37.13 35.61
C LEU A 314 -33.98 37.40 34.12
N ASN A 315 -33.76 38.63 33.65
CA ASN A 315 -33.88 38.94 32.22
C ASN A 315 -32.80 38.24 31.40
N ARG A 316 -31.55 38.21 31.90
CA ARG A 316 -30.45 37.47 31.29
C ARG A 316 -30.78 35.97 31.19
N LEU A 317 -31.21 35.35 32.29
CA LEU A 317 -31.62 33.96 32.31
C LEU A 317 -32.73 33.67 31.31
N ASN A 318 -33.79 34.50 31.31
CA ASN A 318 -34.92 34.30 30.41
C ASN A 318 -34.49 34.43 28.94
N GLN A 319 -33.57 35.34 28.63
CA GLN A 319 -33.03 35.49 27.29
C GLN A 319 -32.18 34.29 26.88
N GLU A 320 -31.34 33.76 27.78
CA GLU A 320 -30.54 32.56 27.55
C GLU A 320 -31.43 31.31 27.36
N LEU A 321 -32.42 31.10 28.23
CA LEU A 321 -33.37 29.98 28.14
C LEU A 321 -34.22 30.06 26.87
N ARG A 322 -34.75 31.24 26.52
CA ARG A 322 -35.48 31.43 25.25
C ARG A 322 -34.58 31.24 24.04
N GLY A 323 -33.32 31.69 24.10
CA GLY A 323 -32.35 31.44 23.04
C GLY A 323 -32.14 29.94 22.79
N ILE A 324 -32.14 29.13 23.85
CA ILE A 324 -32.09 27.67 23.76
C ILE A 324 -33.40 27.11 23.18
N GLU A 325 -34.58 27.58 23.60
CA GLU A 325 -35.87 27.08 23.08
C GLU A 325 -36.13 27.43 21.61
N THR A 326 -35.72 28.62 21.17
CA THR A 326 -35.88 29.05 19.78
C THR A 326 -34.85 28.45 18.83
N ASN A 327 -33.81 27.79 19.36
CA ASN A 327 -32.80 27.15 18.55
C ASN A 327 -33.25 25.73 18.18
N PRO A 328 -33.50 25.43 16.89
CA PRO A 328 -33.95 24.09 16.46
C PRO A 328 -32.93 22.99 16.79
N ASP A 329 -31.68 23.38 17.00
CA ASP A 329 -30.57 22.49 17.32
C ASP A 329 -30.29 22.38 18.82
N ALA A 330 -31.05 23.02 19.71
CA ALA A 330 -30.81 22.95 21.15
C ALA A 330 -31.99 22.36 21.93
N SER A 331 -31.69 21.64 23.01
CA SER A 331 -32.69 21.04 23.89
C SER A 331 -32.25 21.17 25.34
N LEU A 332 -33.07 21.82 26.16
CA LEU A 332 -32.86 21.91 27.60
C LEU A 332 -33.15 20.54 28.24
N LYS A 333 -32.18 19.97 28.97
CA LYS A 333 -32.25 18.61 29.53
C LYS A 333 -32.53 18.59 31.01
N SER A 334 -31.85 19.45 31.77
CA SER A 334 -32.01 19.50 33.22
C SER A 334 -31.97 20.93 33.75
N PHE A 335 -32.71 21.16 34.81
CA PHE A 335 -32.70 22.41 35.56
C PHE A 335 -32.67 22.10 37.06
N HIS A 336 -31.56 22.44 37.70
CA HIS A 336 -31.34 22.23 39.12
C HIS A 336 -31.28 23.57 39.84
N ILE A 337 -32.04 23.71 40.93
CA ILE A 337 -32.13 24.95 41.71
C ILE A 337 -31.96 24.64 43.20
N THR A 338 -31.12 25.41 43.88
CA THR A 338 -30.87 25.30 45.32
C THR A 338 -31.14 26.64 45.99
N GLY A 339 -32.12 26.70 46.88
CA GLY A 339 -32.36 27.86 47.73
C GLY A 339 -31.62 27.79 49.06
N VAL A 340 -30.96 28.88 49.42
CA VAL A 340 -30.25 29.02 50.70
C VAL A 340 -30.93 30.08 51.55
N ALA A 341 -31.31 29.71 52.77
CA ALA A 341 -31.79 30.66 53.78
C ALA A 341 -30.68 31.08 54.74
N SER A 342 -30.75 32.31 55.23
CA SER A 342 -29.91 32.80 56.33
C SER A 342 -30.19 32.06 57.65
N PRO A 343 -29.22 31.99 58.58
CA PRO A 343 -29.41 31.37 59.89
C PRO A 343 -30.09 32.28 60.94
N ASP A 344 -31.05 33.13 60.53
CA ASP A 344 -31.72 34.10 61.40
C ASP A 344 -32.87 33.51 62.25
N GLY A 345 -33.48 32.41 61.82
CA GLY A 345 -34.53 31.69 62.56
C GLY A 345 -34.13 30.32 63.09
N SER A 346 -35.12 29.54 63.55
CA SER A 346 -34.91 28.11 63.82
C SER A 346 -34.53 27.39 62.52
N TYR A 347 -33.72 26.34 62.60
CA TYR A 347 -33.30 25.59 61.41
C TYR A 347 -34.51 25.08 60.61
N ALA A 348 -35.51 24.51 61.29
CA ALA A 348 -36.73 24.01 60.65
C ALA A 348 -37.52 25.12 59.93
N THR A 349 -37.62 26.32 60.54
CA THR A 349 -38.29 27.47 59.93
C THR A 349 -37.52 27.99 58.71
N ASN A 350 -36.20 28.11 58.81
CA ASN A 350 -35.36 28.60 57.71
C ASN A 350 -35.32 27.62 56.55
N LEU A 351 -35.27 26.31 56.82
CA LEU A 351 -35.32 25.28 55.79
C LEU A 351 -36.67 25.31 55.06
N ARG A 352 -37.78 25.44 55.80
CA ARG A 352 -39.11 25.62 55.20
C ARG A 352 -39.16 26.89 54.33
N LEU A 353 -38.56 27.98 54.79
CA LEU A 353 -38.51 29.24 54.05
C LEU A 353 -37.62 29.13 52.79
N ALA A 354 -36.48 28.44 52.88
CA ALA A 354 -35.61 28.14 51.74
C ALA A 354 -36.35 27.31 50.68
N LYS A 355 -37.10 26.29 51.11
CA LYS A 355 -37.93 25.48 50.21
C LYS A 355 -39.00 26.33 49.51
N LEU A 356 -39.76 27.12 50.27
CA LEU A 356 -40.79 28.01 49.70
C LEU A 356 -40.21 29.04 48.72
N ARG A 357 -39.01 29.58 48.99
CA ARG A 357 -38.30 30.48 48.05
C ARG A 357 -37.88 29.76 46.79
N THR A 358 -37.38 28.54 46.92
CA THR A 358 -36.97 27.69 45.80
C THR A 358 -38.17 27.38 44.90
N ASP A 359 -39.29 26.97 45.51
CA ASP A 359 -40.52 26.63 44.79
C ASP A 359 -41.07 27.85 44.01
N LYS A 360 -41.10 29.04 44.64
CA LYS A 360 -41.53 30.28 43.97
C LYS A 360 -40.60 30.72 42.85
N ALA A 361 -39.29 30.64 43.06
CA ALA A 361 -38.32 30.98 42.03
C ALA A 361 -38.41 30.01 40.84
N LEU A 362 -38.55 28.71 41.13
CA LEU A 362 -38.72 27.68 40.13
C LEU A 362 -40.00 27.89 39.31
N GLU A 363 -41.13 28.15 39.97
CA GLU A 363 -42.41 28.44 39.30
C GLU A 363 -42.27 29.64 38.35
N ARG A 364 -41.60 30.71 38.79
CA ARG A 364 -41.40 31.92 37.98
C ARG A 364 -40.52 31.70 36.76
N ILE A 365 -39.46 30.88 36.88
CA ILE A 365 -38.52 30.56 35.80
C ILE A 365 -39.17 29.58 34.83
N LEU A 366 -39.79 28.50 35.32
CA LEU A 366 -40.46 27.51 34.48
C LEU A 366 -41.66 28.11 33.74
N ALA A 367 -42.35 29.10 34.30
CA ALA A 367 -43.46 29.78 33.61
C ALA A 367 -43.03 30.50 32.31
N GLN A 368 -41.74 30.79 32.14
CA GLN A 368 -41.19 31.42 30.94
C GLN A 368 -40.81 30.43 29.83
N LEU A 369 -40.73 29.14 30.15
CA LEU A 369 -40.43 28.07 29.21
C LEU A 369 -41.72 27.58 28.53
N ASP A 370 -41.62 27.04 27.32
CA ASP A 370 -42.75 26.45 26.61
C ASP A 370 -43.28 25.19 27.32
N PRO A 371 -44.61 24.93 27.28
CA PRO A 371 -45.21 23.78 27.96
C PRO A 371 -44.62 22.43 27.55
N GLU A 372 -44.19 22.27 26.29
CA GLU A 372 -43.57 21.03 25.81
C GLU A 372 -42.14 20.85 26.33
N THR A 373 -41.34 21.93 26.39
CA THR A 373 -40.00 21.91 27.00
C THR A 373 -40.07 21.50 28.46
N ARG A 374 -41.06 22.01 29.22
CA ARG A 374 -41.28 21.67 30.64
C ARG A 374 -41.56 20.18 30.88
N LYS A 375 -42.20 19.49 29.92
CA LYS A 375 -42.50 18.04 30.06
C LYS A 375 -41.26 17.16 29.96
N LEU A 376 -40.28 17.60 29.17
CA LEU A 376 -39.06 16.85 28.88
C LEU A 376 -37.89 17.23 29.80
N LEU A 377 -38.07 18.27 30.61
CA LEU A 377 -37.06 18.83 31.49
C LEU A 377 -36.97 18.06 32.81
N GLU A 378 -35.78 17.55 33.15
CA GLU A 378 -35.52 17.02 34.49
C GLU A 378 -35.32 18.18 35.47
N VAL A 379 -36.29 18.40 36.37
CA VAL A 379 -36.23 19.47 37.36
C VAL A 379 -35.86 18.92 38.73
N LYS A 380 -34.81 19.46 39.35
CA LYS A 380 -34.40 19.15 40.72
C LYS A 380 -34.40 20.41 41.56
N SER A 381 -35.08 20.39 42.70
CA SER A 381 -35.06 21.48 43.68
C SER A 381 -34.52 21.02 45.03
N ASP A 382 -33.57 21.78 45.55
CA ASP A 382 -32.97 21.56 46.87
C ASP A 382 -33.06 22.83 47.72
N ALA A 383 -32.99 22.65 49.04
CA ALA A 383 -33.05 23.73 50.00
C ALA A 383 -32.05 23.50 51.13
N SER A 384 -31.31 24.55 51.50
CA SER A 384 -30.36 24.51 52.61
C SER A 384 -30.43 25.78 53.45
N VAL A 385 -29.83 25.71 54.64
CA VAL A 385 -29.71 26.85 55.55
C VAL A 385 -28.23 27.13 55.72
N ALA A 386 -27.81 28.34 55.36
CA ALA A 386 -26.45 28.80 55.54
C ALA A 386 -26.05 28.72 57.01
N SER A 387 -24.82 28.32 57.27
CA SER A 387 -24.28 28.24 58.62
C SER A 387 -23.80 29.60 59.14
N TRP A 388 -23.70 29.75 60.47
CA TRP A 388 -23.04 30.91 61.07
C TRP A 388 -21.54 30.99 60.73
N LYS A 389 -20.93 29.88 60.31
CA LYS A 389 -19.55 29.87 59.80
C LYS A 389 -19.45 30.62 58.46
N GLU A 390 -20.39 30.42 57.55
CA GLU A 390 -20.46 31.17 56.29
C GLU A 390 -20.67 32.68 56.52
N VAL A 391 -21.38 33.06 57.59
CA VAL A 391 -21.49 34.47 58.02
C VAL A 391 -20.11 35.03 58.43
N ALA A 392 -19.31 34.26 59.18
CA ALA A 392 -17.97 34.65 59.58
C ALA A 392 -17.02 34.78 58.37
N GLU A 393 -17.11 33.88 57.39
CA GLU A 393 -16.37 33.98 56.14
C GLU A 393 -16.74 35.22 55.33
N LEU A 394 -18.03 35.55 55.23
CA LEU A 394 -18.49 36.79 54.58
C LEU A 394 -17.99 38.05 55.29
N LEU A 395 -17.86 38.03 56.62
CA LEU A 395 -17.30 39.14 57.41
C LEU A 395 -15.80 39.30 57.16
N LYS A 396 -15.04 38.18 57.08
CA LYS A 396 -13.62 38.19 56.70
C LYS A 396 -13.42 38.77 55.30
N LYS A 397 -14.25 38.35 54.34
CA LYS A 397 -14.17 38.82 52.94
C LYS A 397 -14.47 40.31 52.78
N ASN A 398 -15.29 40.89 53.66
CA ASN A 398 -15.64 42.31 53.66
C ASN A 398 -14.85 43.13 54.70
N SER A 399 -13.62 42.70 55.02
CA SER A 399 -12.68 43.43 55.87
C SER A 399 -13.15 43.73 57.30
N LYS A 400 -13.91 42.82 57.93
CA LYS A 400 -14.30 42.89 59.36
C LYS A 400 -13.81 41.68 60.16
N PRO A 401 -12.49 41.45 60.27
CA PRO A 401 -11.93 40.26 60.90
C PRO A 401 -12.21 40.16 62.41
N GLU A 402 -12.36 41.29 63.12
CA GLU A 402 -12.66 41.33 64.55
C GLU A 402 -14.05 40.80 64.86
N LEU A 403 -15.06 41.23 64.07
CA LEU A 403 -16.44 40.72 64.19
C LEU A 403 -16.54 39.27 63.74
N ALA A 404 -15.79 38.86 62.72
CA ALA A 404 -15.73 37.46 62.30
C ALA A 404 -15.20 36.56 63.41
N LYS A 405 -14.14 37.02 64.12
CA LYS A 405 -13.57 36.29 65.26
C LYS A 405 -14.55 36.18 66.43
N GLU A 406 -15.28 37.26 66.74
CA GLU A 406 -16.31 37.23 67.79
C GLU A 406 -17.45 36.25 67.46
N VAL A 407 -17.88 36.18 66.20
CA VAL A 407 -18.86 35.18 65.74
C VAL A 407 -18.29 33.75 65.81
N GLU A 408 -17.04 33.54 65.41
CA GLU A 408 -16.36 32.23 65.49
C GLU A 408 -16.17 31.74 66.92
N ASP A 409 -15.83 32.63 67.84
CA ASP A 409 -15.66 32.31 69.26
C ASP A 409 -17.00 31.92 69.90
N LEU A 410 -18.09 32.60 69.53
CA LEU A 410 -19.45 32.22 69.94
C LEU A 410 -19.89 30.87 69.33
N ILE A 411 -19.54 30.59 68.07
CA ILE A 411 -19.80 29.27 67.45
C ILE A 411 -19.08 28.16 68.22
N LYS A 412 -17.81 28.37 68.62
CA LYS A 412 -17.03 27.41 69.41
C LYS A 412 -17.62 27.22 70.81
N GLN A 413 -17.96 28.31 71.49
CA GLN A 413 -18.51 28.29 72.85
C GLN A 413 -19.85 27.52 72.94
N TYR A 414 -20.69 27.63 71.91
CA TYR A 414 -22.01 26.99 71.88
C TYR A 414 -22.07 25.76 70.96
N ALA A 415 -20.92 25.17 70.61
CA ALA A 415 -20.85 23.99 69.73
C ALA A 415 -21.68 22.79 70.25
N ALA A 416 -21.73 22.59 71.57
CA ALA A 416 -22.51 21.54 72.21
C ALA A 416 -24.02 21.86 72.35
N THR A 417 -24.43 23.13 72.17
CA THR A 417 -25.83 23.56 72.24
C THR A 417 -26.20 24.54 71.11
N PRO A 418 -26.22 24.09 69.83
CA PRO A 418 -26.36 24.97 68.67
C PRO A 418 -27.69 25.75 68.64
N TYR A 419 -28.75 25.19 69.23
CA TYR A 419 -30.07 25.82 69.31
C TYR A 419 -30.08 27.10 70.16
N ARG A 420 -29.11 27.28 71.08
CA ARG A 420 -28.97 28.49 71.91
C ARG A 420 -28.19 29.60 71.22
N LEU A 421 -27.29 29.25 70.30
CA LEU A 421 -26.39 30.19 69.62
C LEU A 421 -27.13 31.34 68.96
N ASN A 422 -28.27 31.07 68.31
CA ASN A 422 -29.03 32.08 67.60
C ASN A 422 -29.66 33.12 68.55
N GLY A 423 -30.11 32.69 69.74
CA GLY A 423 -30.62 33.60 70.78
C GLY A 423 -29.51 34.48 71.37
N VAL A 424 -28.32 33.91 71.55
CA VAL A 424 -27.15 34.64 72.06
C VAL A 424 -26.67 35.67 71.04
N LEU A 425 -26.54 35.29 69.77
CA LEU A 425 -26.17 36.22 68.69
C LEU A 425 -27.16 37.38 68.61
N LYS A 426 -28.47 37.12 68.67
CA LYS A 426 -29.51 38.16 68.68
C LYS A 426 -29.42 39.18 69.82
N SER A 427 -28.86 38.77 70.97
CA SER A 427 -28.67 39.65 72.13
C SER A 427 -27.48 40.60 72.01
N LYS A 428 -26.59 40.39 71.03
CA LYS A 428 -25.37 41.18 70.86
C LYS A 428 -25.61 42.50 70.12
N PRO A 429 -24.86 43.58 70.45
CA PRO A 429 -25.02 44.90 69.79
C PRO A 429 -24.78 44.84 68.28
N PHE A 430 -23.81 44.05 67.84
CA PHE A 430 -23.43 43.91 66.43
C PHE A 430 -24.48 43.16 65.58
N TYR A 431 -25.44 42.46 66.19
CA TYR A 431 -26.41 41.66 65.46
C TYR A 431 -27.31 42.50 64.56
N LYS A 432 -27.66 43.72 64.97
CA LYS A 432 -28.49 44.62 64.14
C LYS A 432 -27.81 44.91 62.80
N GLU A 433 -26.50 45.10 62.82
CA GLU A 433 -25.69 45.31 61.62
C GLU A 433 -25.57 44.02 60.78
N LEU A 434 -25.28 42.88 61.43
CA LEU A 434 -25.25 41.58 60.74
C LEU A 434 -26.56 41.27 60.03
N ALA A 435 -27.68 41.48 60.72
CA ALA A 435 -29.03 41.21 60.21
C ALA A 435 -29.42 42.15 59.06
N ALA A 436 -28.96 43.40 59.08
CA ALA A 436 -29.25 44.38 58.04
C ALA A 436 -28.36 44.22 56.79
N THR A 437 -27.07 43.88 56.97
CA THR A 437 -26.06 44.00 55.90
C THR A 437 -25.54 42.66 55.39
N TYR A 438 -25.44 41.63 56.24
CA TYR A 438 -24.74 40.38 55.90
C TYR A 438 -25.68 39.18 55.76
N LEU A 439 -26.66 39.03 56.64
CA LEU A 439 -27.66 37.95 56.53
C LEU A 439 -28.47 37.99 55.22
N PRO A 440 -28.84 39.16 54.65
CA PRO A 440 -29.48 39.20 53.35
C PRO A 440 -28.61 38.64 52.22
N LYS A 441 -27.29 38.78 52.28
CA LYS A 441 -26.35 38.26 51.26
C LYS A 441 -26.29 36.73 51.21
N LEU A 442 -26.73 36.06 52.28
CA LEU A 442 -26.84 34.59 52.34
C LEU A 442 -28.19 34.07 51.82
N ARG A 443 -29.16 34.95 51.56
CA ARG A 443 -30.47 34.59 50.99
C ARG A 443 -30.34 34.52 49.48
N LYS A 444 -29.65 33.48 49.01
CA LYS A 444 -29.36 33.26 47.60
C LYS A 444 -30.11 32.04 47.07
N VAL A 445 -30.53 32.12 45.82
CA VAL A 445 -30.87 30.94 45.02
C VAL A 445 -29.78 30.77 43.97
N GLN A 446 -29.24 29.57 43.92
CA GLN A 446 -28.28 29.13 42.92
C GLN A 446 -29.01 28.18 41.99
N TYR A 447 -28.81 28.31 40.69
CA TYR A 447 -29.30 27.32 39.75
C TYR A 447 -28.23 26.94 38.76
N THR A 448 -28.33 25.70 38.30
CA THR A 448 -27.52 25.12 37.24
C THR A 448 -28.43 24.43 36.25
N TYR A 449 -28.22 24.63 34.97
CA TYR A 449 -29.01 23.95 33.94
C TYR A 449 -28.07 23.29 32.94
N GLY A 450 -28.51 22.13 32.43
CA GLY A 450 -27.84 21.39 31.38
C GLY A 450 -28.66 21.45 30.11
N TYR A 451 -28.05 21.82 29.00
CA TYR A 451 -28.67 21.75 27.69
C TYR A 451 -27.75 21.06 26.70
N SER A 452 -28.35 20.33 25.76
CA SER A 452 -27.66 19.72 24.65
C SER A 452 -27.82 20.58 23.40
N ILE A 453 -26.73 20.87 22.68
CA ILE A 453 -26.78 21.57 21.39
C ILE A 453 -26.18 20.69 20.27
N PHE A 454 -26.87 20.63 19.14
CA PHE A 454 -26.54 19.95 17.90
C PHE A 454 -25.88 20.95 16.94
N ARG A 455 -24.59 21.27 17.15
CA ARG A 455 -23.86 22.17 16.24
C ARG A 455 -22.58 21.55 15.72
N SER A 456 -22.14 21.98 14.54
CA SER A 456 -20.81 21.70 14.04
C SER A 456 -19.75 22.49 14.82
N LEU A 457 -18.57 21.89 14.99
CA LEU A 457 -17.42 22.56 15.58
C LEU A 457 -16.92 23.68 14.65
N THR A 458 -16.46 24.79 15.23
CA THR A 458 -15.74 25.81 14.46
C THR A 458 -14.35 25.32 14.09
N ASP A 459 -13.74 25.88 13.05
CA ASP A 459 -12.39 25.46 12.62
C ASP A 459 -11.34 25.63 13.74
N ASP A 460 -11.52 26.57 14.66
CA ASP A 460 -10.67 26.73 15.85
C ASP A 460 -10.89 25.60 16.87
N GLU A 461 -12.15 25.25 17.15
CA GLU A 461 -12.50 24.14 18.05
C GLU A 461 -12.01 22.80 17.51
N ILE A 462 -12.09 22.58 16.19
CA ILE A 462 -11.55 21.39 15.52
C ILE A 462 -10.03 21.32 15.70
N ARG A 463 -9.32 22.44 15.51
CA ARG A 463 -7.86 22.49 15.72
C ARG A 463 -7.46 22.23 17.17
N GLU A 464 -8.23 22.70 18.13
CA GLU A 464 -8.01 22.37 19.55
C GLU A 464 -8.27 20.89 19.85
N LEU A 465 -9.35 20.32 19.31
CA LEU A 465 -9.67 18.91 19.48
C LEU A 465 -8.58 18.04 18.87
N TYR A 466 -8.12 18.37 17.66
CA TYR A 466 -7.02 17.69 16.99
C TYR A 466 -5.75 17.68 17.83
N ARG A 467 -5.40 18.80 18.49
CA ARG A 467 -4.24 18.85 19.39
C ARG A 467 -4.38 17.99 20.64
N LYS A 468 -5.61 17.77 21.12
CA LYS A 468 -5.89 16.97 22.32
C LYS A 468 -5.98 15.49 22.00
N ASN A 469 -6.80 15.13 21.01
CA ASN A 469 -7.02 13.75 20.59
C ASN A 469 -7.49 13.68 19.12
N PRO A 470 -6.58 13.50 18.15
CA PRO A 470 -6.91 13.40 16.73
C PRO A 470 -7.93 12.31 16.41
N LYS A 471 -7.95 11.21 17.18
CA LYS A 471 -8.80 10.05 16.93
C LYS A 471 -10.29 10.30 17.18
N GLU A 472 -10.62 11.38 17.89
CA GLU A 472 -12.01 11.79 18.11
C GLU A 472 -12.61 12.56 16.93
N LEU A 473 -11.78 12.98 15.96
CA LEU A 473 -12.26 13.75 14.82
C LEU A 473 -13.05 12.85 13.85
N THR A 474 -14.23 13.33 13.47
CA THR A 474 -15.05 12.73 12.41
C THR A 474 -14.46 13.00 11.02
N ARG A 475 -14.93 12.28 9.99
CA ARG A 475 -14.55 12.55 8.59
C ARG A 475 -14.81 14.01 8.18
N PHE A 476 -15.89 14.61 8.68
CA PHE A 476 -16.21 16.01 8.40
C PHE A 476 -15.19 16.97 9.02
N GLU A 477 -14.79 16.72 10.26
CA GLU A 477 -13.78 17.54 10.93
C GLU A 477 -12.41 17.41 10.25
N TYR A 478 -12.02 16.21 9.81
CA TYR A 478 -10.84 16.02 8.97
C TYR A 478 -10.96 16.72 7.63
N TYR A 479 -12.13 16.67 6.96
CA TYR A 479 -12.37 17.44 5.74
C TYR A 479 -12.15 18.95 5.96
N ARG A 480 -12.66 19.52 7.06
CA ARG A 480 -12.41 20.92 7.44
C ARG A 480 -10.91 21.19 7.68
N MET A 481 -10.20 20.28 8.34
CA MET A 481 -8.75 20.40 8.55
C MET A 481 -7.97 20.40 7.22
N ILE A 482 -8.31 19.52 6.29
CA ILE A 482 -7.66 19.40 4.97
C ILE A 482 -7.89 20.67 4.14
N THR A 483 -9.14 21.16 4.11
CA THR A 483 -9.52 22.36 3.35
C THR A 483 -8.98 23.67 3.93
N THR A 484 -8.81 23.75 5.25
CA THR A 484 -8.28 24.94 5.94
C THR A 484 -6.78 24.88 6.21
N ALA A 485 -6.10 23.81 5.78
CA ALA A 485 -4.65 23.66 5.90
C ALA A 485 -3.91 24.81 5.21
N LYS A 486 -2.89 25.35 5.87
CA LYS A 486 -2.16 26.53 5.37
C LYS A 486 -1.07 26.17 4.37
N THR A 487 -0.53 24.95 4.50
CA THR A 487 0.56 24.47 3.67
C THR A 487 0.19 23.13 3.02
N PRO A 488 0.77 22.81 1.84
CA PRO A 488 0.60 21.50 1.21
C PRO A 488 1.03 20.34 2.12
N ASP A 489 2.09 20.52 2.92
CA ASP A 489 2.59 19.48 3.83
C ASP A 489 1.64 19.22 5.00
N GLU A 490 1.02 20.28 5.57
CA GLU A 490 -0.05 20.11 6.56
C GLU A 490 -1.24 19.36 5.96
N ARG A 491 -1.64 19.72 4.72
CA ARG A 491 -2.74 19.06 4.03
C ARG A 491 -2.47 17.58 3.84
N GLU A 492 -1.29 17.24 3.33
CA GLU A 492 -0.87 15.85 3.12
C GLU A 492 -0.88 15.06 4.44
N LYS A 493 -0.33 15.65 5.51
CA LYS A 493 -0.34 15.06 6.84
C LYS A 493 -1.76 14.74 7.30
N TYR A 494 -2.70 15.70 7.20
CA TYR A 494 -4.09 15.47 7.59
C TYR A 494 -4.77 14.41 6.74
N CYS A 495 -4.49 14.33 5.43
CA CYS A 495 -5.01 13.26 4.58
C CYS A 495 -4.51 11.89 5.03
N ARG A 496 -3.21 11.74 5.31
CA ARG A 496 -2.64 10.46 5.78
C ARG A 496 -3.25 10.01 7.11
N GLU A 497 -3.30 10.90 8.10
CA GLU A 497 -3.92 10.59 9.40
C GLU A 497 -5.42 10.28 9.28
N ALA A 498 -6.13 10.97 8.38
CA ALA A 498 -7.53 10.68 8.12
C ALA A 498 -7.73 9.27 7.52
N LEU A 499 -6.84 8.82 6.62
CA LEU A 499 -6.90 7.51 5.99
C LEU A 499 -6.45 6.37 6.93
N GLU A 500 -5.61 6.66 7.92
CA GLU A 500 -5.28 5.71 9.00
C GLU A 500 -6.50 5.40 9.89
N LEU A 501 -7.40 6.37 10.06
CA LEU A 501 -8.63 6.23 10.86
C LEU A 501 -9.83 5.78 10.02
N TYR A 502 -9.88 6.19 8.75
CA TYR A 502 -11.00 5.97 7.84
C TYR A 502 -10.48 5.46 6.50
N ASP A 503 -10.39 4.13 6.40
CA ASP A 503 -9.99 3.41 5.18
C ASP A 503 -10.87 3.74 3.95
N ASN A 504 -12.17 4.02 4.16
CA ASN A 504 -13.11 4.41 3.11
C ASN A 504 -13.40 5.92 3.12
N PHE A 505 -12.35 6.74 3.01
CA PHE A 505 -12.47 8.20 2.93
C PHE A 505 -11.99 8.75 1.58
N THR A 506 -12.89 8.68 0.58
CA THR A 506 -12.63 9.05 -0.83
C THR A 506 -12.03 10.45 -1.00
N TYR A 507 -12.54 11.45 -0.28
CA TYR A 507 -12.02 12.82 -0.39
C TYR A 507 -10.57 12.94 0.08
N ALA A 508 -10.25 12.39 1.26
CA ALA A 508 -8.89 12.39 1.79
C ALA A 508 -7.92 11.60 0.89
N ALA A 509 -8.37 10.46 0.34
CA ALA A 509 -7.59 9.67 -0.61
C ALA A 509 -7.26 10.46 -1.89
N ASN A 510 -8.27 11.12 -2.48
CA ASN A 510 -8.06 11.93 -3.68
C ASN A 510 -7.15 13.13 -3.40
N GLU A 511 -7.35 13.85 -2.30
CA GLU A 511 -6.48 14.98 -1.95
C GLU A 511 -5.05 14.55 -1.62
N LEU A 512 -4.85 13.36 -1.05
CA LEU A 512 -3.51 12.78 -0.90
C LEU A 512 -2.88 12.48 -2.28
N ALA A 513 -3.64 11.89 -3.20
CA ALA A 513 -3.17 11.63 -4.56
C ALA A 513 -2.80 12.93 -5.28
N VAL A 514 -3.63 13.97 -5.17
CA VAL A 514 -3.36 15.32 -5.68
C VAL A 514 -2.03 15.85 -5.14
N ALA A 515 -1.80 15.75 -3.83
CA ALA A 515 -0.55 16.21 -3.22
C ALA A 515 0.67 15.44 -3.76
N THR A 516 0.58 14.11 -3.92
CA THR A 516 1.68 13.29 -4.45
C THR A 516 1.96 13.58 -5.93
N ILE A 517 0.93 13.80 -6.74
CA ILE A 517 1.08 14.18 -8.16
C ILE A 517 1.74 15.55 -8.29
N GLN A 518 1.33 16.53 -7.47
CA GLN A 518 1.95 17.86 -7.46
C GLN A 518 3.43 17.84 -7.05
N LYS A 519 3.84 16.86 -6.23
CA LYS A 519 5.22 16.62 -5.80
C LYS A 519 6.01 15.75 -6.78
N ASP A 520 5.45 15.39 -7.92
CA ASP A 520 6.08 14.48 -8.91
C ASP A 520 6.47 13.13 -8.30
N THR A 521 5.69 12.67 -7.31
CA THR A 521 5.80 11.35 -6.68
C THR A 521 4.45 10.61 -6.60
N PRO A 522 3.67 10.52 -7.70
CA PRO A 522 2.40 9.78 -7.70
C PRO A 522 2.55 8.35 -7.17
N ASP A 523 1.55 7.88 -6.41
CA ASP A 523 1.49 6.51 -5.89
C ASP A 523 0.11 5.92 -6.17
N SER A 524 0.06 4.93 -7.07
CA SER A 524 -1.19 4.31 -7.52
C SER A 524 -1.88 3.51 -6.43
N ARG A 525 -1.19 3.14 -5.35
CA ARG A 525 -1.74 2.37 -4.22
C ARG A 525 -2.70 3.19 -3.36
N ILE A 526 -2.60 4.52 -3.42
CA ILE A 526 -3.47 5.43 -2.63
C ILE A 526 -4.92 5.31 -3.08
N LEU A 527 -5.16 5.30 -4.40
CA LEU A 527 -6.51 5.31 -4.97
C LEU A 527 -6.99 3.93 -5.42
N GLU A 528 -6.09 2.94 -5.54
CA GLU A 528 -6.42 1.55 -5.92
C GLU A 528 -7.65 0.99 -5.16
N PRO A 529 -7.80 1.14 -3.83
CA PRO A 529 -8.97 0.64 -3.11
C PRO A 529 -10.31 1.32 -3.46
N PHE A 530 -10.25 2.51 -4.07
CA PHE A 530 -11.42 3.34 -4.38
C PHE A 530 -11.87 3.23 -5.84
N VAL A 531 -11.11 2.52 -6.68
CA VAL A 531 -11.42 2.33 -8.11
C VAL A 531 -12.69 1.50 -8.26
N SER A 532 -13.73 2.11 -8.82
CA SER A 532 -14.99 1.43 -9.14
C SER A 532 -15.73 2.18 -10.25
N LYS A 533 -16.74 1.53 -10.87
CA LYS A 533 -17.62 2.19 -11.87
C LYS A 533 -18.40 3.38 -11.32
N SER A 534 -18.60 3.43 -10.00
CA SER A 534 -19.28 4.53 -9.30
C SER A 534 -18.32 5.60 -8.78
N ALA A 535 -17.02 5.44 -8.99
CA ALA A 535 -16.02 6.39 -8.51
C ALA A 535 -16.12 7.72 -9.28
N PRO A 536 -15.70 8.84 -8.66
CA PRO A 536 -15.59 10.13 -9.35
C PRO A 536 -14.63 10.07 -10.54
N ALA A 537 -14.91 10.83 -11.59
CA ALA A 537 -14.06 10.92 -12.78
C ALA A 537 -12.67 11.50 -12.44
N GLU A 538 -12.61 12.47 -11.53
CA GLU A 538 -11.38 13.10 -11.06
C GLU A 538 -10.48 12.09 -10.34
N LEU A 539 -11.07 11.23 -9.52
CA LEU A 539 -10.35 10.16 -8.81
C LEU A 539 -9.78 9.15 -9.79
N LEU A 540 -10.58 8.67 -10.73
CA LEU A 540 -10.14 7.72 -11.75
C LEU A 540 -9.06 8.33 -12.65
N SER A 541 -9.16 9.62 -12.97
CA SER A 541 -8.13 10.36 -13.73
C SER A 541 -6.82 10.46 -12.96
N ASN A 542 -6.85 10.80 -11.66
CA ASN A 542 -5.66 10.80 -10.82
C ASN A 542 -5.04 9.41 -10.67
N GLN A 543 -5.86 8.35 -10.58
CA GLN A 543 -5.36 6.98 -10.56
C GLN A 543 -4.68 6.61 -11.87
N ALA A 544 -5.24 7.00 -13.01
CA ALA A 544 -4.61 6.79 -14.31
C ALA A 544 -3.27 7.53 -14.41
N ILE A 545 -3.18 8.78 -13.93
CA ILE A 545 -1.92 9.53 -13.86
C ILE A 545 -0.87 8.80 -13.01
N ALA A 546 -1.26 8.29 -11.84
CA ALA A 546 -0.34 7.54 -10.99
C ALA A 546 0.14 6.24 -11.64
N LEU A 547 -0.76 5.51 -12.31
CA LEU A 547 -0.40 4.30 -13.06
C LEU A 547 0.51 4.60 -14.27
N LEU A 548 0.29 5.72 -14.97
CA LEU A 548 1.18 6.19 -16.05
C LEU A 548 2.60 6.43 -15.53
N HIS A 549 2.72 7.12 -14.39
CA HIS A 549 4.01 7.40 -13.76
C HIS A 549 4.77 6.12 -13.38
N GLU A 550 4.04 5.08 -12.93
CA GLU A 550 4.62 3.77 -12.60
C GLU A 550 4.84 2.86 -13.83
N GLY A 551 4.56 3.31 -15.05
CA GLY A 551 4.71 2.51 -16.27
C GLY A 551 3.63 1.45 -16.48
N LYS A 552 2.51 1.51 -15.75
CA LYS A 552 1.39 0.53 -15.79
C LYS A 552 0.30 0.95 -16.79
N TYR A 553 0.69 1.17 -18.04
CA TYR A 553 -0.16 1.76 -19.09
C TYR A 553 -1.48 1.01 -19.36
N THR A 554 -1.42 -0.33 -19.44
CA THR A 554 -2.61 -1.18 -19.66
C THR A 554 -3.62 -1.09 -18.51
N LYS A 555 -3.13 -0.94 -17.27
CA LYS A 555 -3.99 -0.73 -16.10
C LYS A 555 -4.56 0.69 -16.11
N ALA A 556 -3.76 1.70 -16.49
CA ALA A 556 -4.23 3.08 -16.62
C ALA A 556 -5.38 3.18 -17.64
N ASP A 557 -5.23 2.53 -18.79
CA ASP A 557 -6.27 2.45 -19.83
C ASP A 557 -7.55 1.78 -19.27
N SER A 558 -7.38 0.62 -18.62
CA SER A 558 -8.50 -0.08 -17.97
C SER A 558 -9.26 0.79 -16.96
N VAL A 559 -8.55 1.62 -16.18
CA VAL A 559 -9.17 2.55 -15.23
C VAL A 559 -9.98 3.63 -15.94
N LEU A 560 -9.47 4.19 -17.04
CA LEU A 560 -10.19 5.22 -17.79
C LEU A 560 -11.44 4.69 -18.49
N THR A 561 -11.51 3.40 -18.85
CA THR A 561 -12.75 2.80 -19.37
C THR A 561 -13.93 2.82 -18.38
N LEU A 562 -13.66 3.05 -17.09
CA LEU A 562 -14.69 3.19 -16.05
C LEU A 562 -15.29 4.60 -15.99
N VAL A 563 -14.63 5.59 -16.58
CA VAL A 563 -15.08 6.98 -16.59
C VAL A 563 -16.05 7.19 -17.77
N PRO A 564 -17.18 7.89 -17.59
CA PRO A 564 -18.02 8.30 -18.71
C PRO A 564 -17.21 9.12 -19.74
N GLU A 565 -17.34 8.82 -21.03
CA GLU A 565 -16.53 9.44 -22.11
C GLU A 565 -16.51 10.97 -22.05
N GLU A 566 -17.65 11.59 -21.73
CA GLU A 566 -17.84 13.05 -21.66
C GLU A 566 -17.09 13.71 -20.49
N ALA A 567 -16.64 12.93 -19.50
CA ALA A 567 -16.01 13.42 -18.27
C ALA A 567 -14.49 13.21 -18.23
N VAL A 568 -13.91 12.48 -19.19
CA VAL A 568 -12.46 12.24 -19.27
C VAL A 568 -11.78 13.42 -19.97
N SER A 569 -10.63 13.85 -19.44
CA SER A 569 -9.75 14.74 -20.19
C SER A 569 -9.29 14.05 -21.48
N GLU A 570 -9.63 14.64 -22.63
CA GLU A 570 -9.27 14.07 -23.93
C GLU A 570 -7.75 13.85 -24.09
N ASP A 571 -6.94 14.76 -23.56
CA ASP A 571 -5.48 14.67 -23.60
C ASP A 571 -4.96 13.49 -22.75
N LEU A 572 -5.52 13.32 -21.54
CA LEU A 572 -5.18 12.19 -20.67
C LEU A 572 -5.53 10.87 -21.34
N GLN A 573 -6.74 10.78 -21.91
CA GLN A 573 -7.18 9.60 -22.62
C GLN A 573 -6.25 9.28 -23.81
N ALA A 574 -5.91 10.27 -24.62
CA ALA A 574 -5.05 10.09 -25.78
C ALA A 574 -3.64 9.59 -25.40
N ILE A 575 -3.03 10.18 -24.36
CA ILE A 575 -1.70 9.74 -23.89
C ILE A 575 -1.76 8.33 -23.29
N VAL A 576 -2.77 8.02 -22.49
CA VAL A 576 -2.97 6.67 -21.94
C VAL A 576 -3.15 5.65 -23.07
N GLN A 577 -3.99 5.96 -24.06
CA GLN A 577 -4.23 5.10 -25.22
C GLN A 577 -2.95 4.90 -26.05
N ALA A 578 -2.19 5.96 -26.31
CA ALA A 578 -0.90 5.87 -26.99
C ALA A 578 0.05 4.93 -26.25
N LEU A 579 0.24 5.15 -24.95
CA LEU A 579 1.14 4.32 -24.13
C LEU A 579 0.63 2.89 -23.96
N ALA A 580 -0.68 2.66 -23.97
CA ALA A 580 -1.30 1.35 -23.91
C ALA A 580 -1.24 0.56 -25.24
N GLY A 581 -0.85 1.20 -26.36
CA GLY A 581 -0.70 0.54 -27.66
C GLY A 581 -1.78 0.86 -28.70
N TYR A 582 -2.77 1.70 -28.37
CA TYR A 582 -3.86 2.10 -29.26
C TYR A 582 -3.49 3.32 -30.12
N TYR A 583 -2.44 3.17 -30.91
CA TYR A 583 -1.81 4.29 -31.61
C TYR A 583 -2.75 5.02 -32.59
N ASN A 584 -3.60 4.29 -33.31
CA ASN A 584 -4.48 4.89 -34.32
C ASN A 584 -5.51 5.84 -33.69
N ASP A 585 -6.01 5.50 -32.50
CA ASP A 585 -7.01 6.30 -31.80
C ASP A 585 -6.38 7.54 -31.14
N ALA A 586 -5.11 7.42 -30.72
CA ALA A 586 -4.39 8.47 -30.04
C ALA A 586 -3.59 9.42 -30.96
N PHE A 587 -3.23 8.98 -32.17
CA PHE A 587 -2.21 9.64 -33.01
C PHE A 587 -2.48 11.12 -33.23
N GLU A 588 -3.65 11.50 -33.74
CA GLU A 588 -3.96 12.89 -34.09
C GLU A 588 -3.85 13.83 -32.87
N LYS A 589 -4.40 13.40 -31.72
CA LYS A 589 -4.39 14.19 -30.48
C LYS A 589 -2.99 14.33 -29.92
N VAL A 590 -2.22 13.24 -29.87
CA VAL A 590 -0.86 13.25 -29.34
C VAL A 590 0.10 14.00 -30.27
N ALA A 591 -0.01 13.81 -31.59
CA ALA A 591 0.80 14.54 -32.57
C ALA A 591 0.56 16.05 -32.51
N ALA A 592 -0.67 16.49 -32.23
CA ALA A 592 -1.00 17.90 -32.08
C ALA A 592 -0.32 18.57 -30.86
N THR A 593 0.16 17.80 -29.88
CA THR A 593 0.80 18.36 -28.67
C THR A 593 2.18 18.95 -28.94
N SER A 594 3.00 18.30 -29.77
CA SER A 594 4.31 18.81 -30.20
C SER A 594 4.83 18.07 -31.44
N PRO A 595 5.65 18.73 -32.28
CA PRO A 595 6.33 18.07 -33.40
C PRO A 595 7.20 16.89 -32.96
N PHE A 596 7.79 16.96 -31.76
CA PHE A 596 8.58 15.88 -31.19
C PHE A 596 7.72 14.64 -30.86
N ASN A 597 6.57 14.85 -30.21
CA ASN A 597 5.62 13.77 -29.90
C ASN A 597 5.06 13.12 -31.17
N GLU A 598 4.81 13.91 -32.23
CA GLU A 598 4.45 13.37 -33.54
C GLU A 598 5.51 12.39 -34.07
N VAL A 599 6.80 12.76 -34.04
CA VAL A 599 7.91 11.88 -34.45
C VAL A 599 7.94 10.61 -33.61
N VAL A 600 7.85 10.73 -32.28
CA VAL A 600 7.84 9.60 -31.35
C VAL A 600 6.68 8.63 -31.67
N MET A 601 5.48 9.16 -31.93
CA MET A 601 4.32 8.37 -32.33
C MET A 601 4.51 7.70 -33.70
N LEU A 602 5.06 8.40 -34.69
CA LEU A 602 5.37 7.83 -36.01
C LEU A 602 6.36 6.65 -35.89
N LEU A 603 7.38 6.76 -35.03
CA LEU A 603 8.30 5.67 -34.74
C LEU A 603 7.60 4.49 -34.04
N ALA A 604 6.71 4.75 -33.07
CA ALA A 604 5.93 3.70 -32.41
C ALA A 604 5.02 2.95 -33.40
N MET A 605 4.48 3.66 -34.39
CA MET A 605 3.67 3.11 -35.49
C MET A 605 4.50 2.49 -36.62
N LYS A 606 5.83 2.45 -36.50
CA LYS A 606 6.79 1.97 -37.53
C LYS A 606 6.75 2.74 -38.85
N LYS A 607 6.26 3.97 -38.85
CA LYS A 607 6.29 4.90 -39.97
C LYS A 607 7.65 5.62 -40.03
N ASN A 608 8.72 4.84 -40.14
CA ASN A 608 10.10 5.31 -39.95
C ASN A 608 10.49 6.40 -40.96
N GLN A 609 10.01 6.31 -42.21
CA GLN A 609 10.29 7.32 -43.23
C GLN A 609 9.62 8.66 -42.90
N GLU A 610 8.33 8.65 -42.54
CA GLU A 610 7.60 9.85 -42.10
C GLU A 610 8.26 10.48 -40.86
N ALA A 611 8.67 9.65 -39.89
CA ALA A 611 9.38 10.10 -38.70
C ALA A 611 10.72 10.79 -39.03
N TRP A 612 11.52 10.19 -39.93
CA TRP A 612 12.78 10.75 -40.39
C TRP A 612 12.60 12.08 -41.12
N ASP A 613 11.63 12.14 -42.03
CA ASP A 613 11.36 13.36 -42.78
C ASP A 613 10.92 14.49 -41.84
N LYS A 614 10.07 14.17 -40.85
CA LYS A 614 9.63 15.12 -39.84
C LYS A 614 10.76 15.59 -38.94
N ILE A 615 11.54 14.70 -38.31
CA ILE A 615 12.65 15.09 -37.41
C ILE A 615 13.77 15.83 -38.14
N SER A 616 13.93 15.61 -39.45
CA SER A 616 14.91 16.34 -40.27
C SER A 616 14.48 17.76 -40.59
N THR A 617 13.18 18.08 -40.45
CA THR A 617 12.65 19.44 -40.65
C THR A 617 12.59 20.27 -39.36
N ILE A 618 12.69 19.61 -38.20
CA ILE A 618 12.73 20.24 -36.88
C ILE A 618 14.16 20.72 -36.61
N ASP A 619 14.31 21.86 -35.93
CA ASP A 619 15.61 22.30 -35.43
C ASP A 619 15.96 21.48 -34.18
N VAL A 620 16.92 20.57 -34.31
CA VAL A 620 17.25 19.59 -33.28
C VAL A 620 18.30 20.17 -32.34
N GLU A 621 17.90 20.49 -31.12
CA GLU A 621 18.74 21.19 -30.14
C GLU A 621 18.98 20.37 -28.88
N THR A 622 18.03 19.53 -28.49
CA THR A 622 18.07 18.80 -27.22
C THR A 622 18.66 17.40 -27.37
N ALA A 623 19.23 16.87 -26.28
CA ALA A 623 19.78 15.52 -26.25
C ALA A 623 18.75 14.45 -26.67
N ARG A 624 17.48 14.62 -26.26
CA ARG A 624 16.38 13.70 -26.59
C ARG A 624 16.00 13.73 -28.05
N GLU A 625 15.98 14.90 -28.68
CA GLU A 625 15.73 15.03 -30.11
C GLU A 625 16.84 14.39 -30.95
N TYR A 626 18.11 14.58 -30.58
CA TYR A 626 19.23 13.87 -31.19
C TYR A 626 19.11 12.35 -31.02
N TYR A 627 18.69 11.89 -29.84
CA TYR A 627 18.48 10.46 -29.58
C TYR A 627 17.38 9.88 -30.48
N ILE A 628 16.21 10.53 -30.56
CA ILE A 628 15.10 10.09 -31.43
C ILE A 628 15.49 10.15 -32.91
N LYS A 629 16.26 11.15 -33.32
CA LYS A 629 16.82 11.23 -34.67
C LYS A 629 17.76 10.05 -34.96
N ALA A 630 18.56 9.62 -33.98
CA ALA A 630 19.40 8.43 -34.11
C ALA A 630 18.58 7.16 -34.33
N ILE A 631 17.48 6.97 -33.57
CA ILE A 631 16.54 5.86 -33.77
C ILE A 631 15.98 5.88 -35.20
N ALA A 632 15.46 7.03 -35.64
CA ALA A 632 14.88 7.18 -36.97
C ALA A 632 15.89 6.89 -38.09
N ALA A 633 17.12 7.38 -37.95
CA ALA A 633 18.22 7.09 -38.87
C ALA A 633 18.57 5.59 -38.90
N ASN A 634 18.72 4.97 -37.73
CA ASN A 634 19.14 3.57 -37.63
C ASN A 634 18.13 2.62 -38.27
N ARG A 635 16.84 2.84 -38.02
CA ARG A 635 15.74 2.06 -38.62
C ARG A 635 15.61 2.22 -40.14
N LEU A 636 16.25 3.24 -40.72
CA LEU A 636 16.36 3.46 -42.17
C LEU A 636 17.74 3.08 -42.72
N GLU A 637 18.56 2.39 -41.93
CA GLU A 637 19.93 1.96 -42.28
C GLU A 637 20.87 3.13 -42.61
N LYS A 638 20.58 4.34 -42.12
CA LYS A 638 21.42 5.53 -42.25
C LYS A 638 22.46 5.58 -41.12
N ILE A 639 23.35 4.58 -41.10
CA ILE A 639 24.25 4.32 -39.97
C ILE A 639 25.13 5.54 -39.60
N GLY A 640 25.62 6.28 -40.59
CA GLY A 640 26.45 7.48 -40.34
C GLY A 640 25.68 8.58 -39.58
N ASP A 641 24.44 8.85 -40.00
CA ASP A 641 23.58 9.84 -39.34
C ASP A 641 23.18 9.36 -37.93
N ALA A 642 22.95 8.05 -37.78
CA ALA A 642 22.58 7.44 -36.52
C ALA A 642 23.70 7.57 -35.47
N ILE A 643 24.94 7.19 -35.83
CA ILE A 643 26.12 7.30 -34.96
C ILE A 643 26.38 8.76 -34.56
N MET A 644 26.40 9.67 -35.54
CA MET A 644 26.62 11.10 -35.26
C MET A 644 25.54 11.66 -34.32
N SER A 645 24.28 11.26 -34.49
CA SER A 645 23.18 11.74 -33.67
C SER A 645 23.23 11.18 -32.24
N ILE A 646 23.53 9.88 -32.06
CA ILE A 646 23.63 9.30 -30.72
C ILE A 646 24.86 9.82 -29.96
N GLU A 647 26.00 10.01 -30.62
CA GLU A 647 27.19 10.63 -30.00
C GLU A 647 26.87 12.03 -29.51
N LYS A 648 26.15 12.83 -30.31
CA LYS A 648 25.73 14.18 -29.90
C LYS A 648 24.74 14.15 -28.74
N ALA A 649 23.79 13.21 -28.75
CA ALA A 649 22.84 13.03 -27.66
C ALA A 649 23.56 12.73 -26.33
N LEU A 650 24.53 11.81 -26.34
CA LEU A 650 25.31 11.43 -25.16
C LEU A 650 26.29 12.52 -24.70
N GLU A 651 26.78 13.36 -25.62
CA GLU A 651 27.58 14.55 -25.29
C GLU A 651 26.75 15.58 -24.50
N LEU A 652 25.51 15.82 -24.95
CA LEU A 652 24.59 16.78 -24.33
C LEU A 652 24.02 16.28 -23.00
N ASP A 653 23.68 14.99 -22.92
CA ASP A 653 23.19 14.34 -21.71
C ASP A 653 23.77 12.93 -21.55
N PRO A 654 24.87 12.77 -20.77
CA PRO A 654 25.49 11.48 -20.52
C PRO A 654 24.58 10.46 -19.82
N SER A 655 23.49 10.89 -19.17
CA SER A 655 22.57 9.97 -18.48
C SER A 655 21.77 9.09 -19.45
N LEU A 656 21.65 9.51 -20.71
CA LEU A 656 21.02 8.74 -21.78
C LEU A 656 21.79 7.46 -22.12
N LEU A 657 23.04 7.31 -21.68
CA LEU A 657 23.80 6.08 -21.89
C LEU A 657 23.12 4.86 -21.23
N GLU A 658 22.54 5.03 -20.03
CA GLU A 658 21.81 3.94 -19.36
C GLU A 658 20.55 3.54 -20.13
N VAL A 659 19.90 4.51 -20.80
CA VAL A 659 18.77 4.24 -21.70
C VAL A 659 19.25 3.50 -22.94
N ALA A 660 20.35 3.94 -23.54
CA ALA A 660 20.93 3.35 -24.76
C ALA A 660 21.38 1.89 -24.57
N LYS A 661 21.86 1.53 -23.38
CA LYS A 661 22.25 0.15 -23.05
C LYS A 661 21.09 -0.86 -23.08
N VAL A 662 19.86 -0.39 -22.86
CA VAL A 662 18.65 -1.24 -22.82
C VAL A 662 17.71 -0.99 -24.00
N ASP A 663 18.10 -0.13 -24.93
CA ASP A 663 17.32 0.24 -26.10
C ASP A 663 17.74 -0.57 -27.33
N GLY A 664 16.85 -1.42 -27.83
CA GLY A 664 17.12 -2.27 -28.99
C GLY A 664 17.41 -1.48 -30.27
N ASP A 665 16.91 -0.24 -30.37
CA ASP A 665 17.17 0.62 -31.54
C ASP A 665 18.58 1.23 -31.55
N ILE A 666 19.30 1.24 -30.42
CA ILE A 666 20.55 1.99 -30.26
C ILE A 666 21.69 1.12 -29.76
N ILE A 667 21.43 0.06 -29.00
CA ILE A 667 22.45 -0.75 -28.34
C ILE A 667 23.57 -1.23 -29.28
N ASP A 668 23.24 -1.53 -30.54
CA ASP A 668 24.21 -2.00 -31.53
C ASP A 668 25.10 -0.90 -32.10
N LEU A 669 24.71 0.37 -31.96
CA LEU A 669 25.51 1.54 -32.35
C LEU A 669 26.57 1.91 -31.30
N LEU A 670 26.43 1.41 -30.07
CA LEU A 670 27.38 1.69 -29.00
C LEU A 670 28.69 0.90 -29.18
N PRO A 671 29.85 1.46 -28.80
CA PRO A 671 31.08 0.69 -28.67
C PRO A 671 30.94 -0.45 -27.64
N GLU A 672 31.57 -1.60 -27.87
CA GLU A 672 31.49 -2.77 -26.97
C GLU A 672 31.85 -2.45 -25.50
N GLU A 673 32.82 -1.55 -25.29
CA GLU A 673 33.25 -1.10 -23.96
C GLU A 673 32.13 -0.40 -23.17
N GLN A 674 31.16 0.17 -23.88
CA GLN A 674 30.00 0.88 -23.31
C GLN A 674 28.79 -0.04 -23.14
N LYS A 675 28.78 -1.24 -23.73
CA LYS A 675 27.68 -2.22 -23.64
C LYS A 675 27.74 -3.13 -22.39
N ILE A 676 28.90 -3.17 -21.72
CA ILE A 676 29.24 -4.17 -20.68
C ILE A 676 29.42 -3.55 -19.28
N LYS A 677 29.64 -2.23 -19.20
CA LYS A 677 29.64 -1.48 -17.93
C LYS A 677 28.24 -1.12 -17.51
#